data_AF-A0A9P6ZFZ8-F1
#
_entry.id   AF-A0A9P6ZFZ8-F1
#
_cell.length_a   1.000
_cell.length_b   1.000
_cell.length_c   1.000
_cell.angle_alpha   90.00
_cell.angle_beta   90.00
_cell.angle_gamma   90.00
#
_symmetry.space_group_name_H-M   'P 1'
#
loop_
_entity.id
_entity.type
_entity.pdbx_description
1 polymer ?
#
loop_
_entity_poly.entity_id
_entity_poly.type
_entity_poly.pdbx_seq_one_letter_code
_entity_poly.pdbx_strand_id
1 'polypeptide(L)'
;MASWTLVFCNALNEHKDAFIAAKGNSSIRAGILKKIKDTIVNSETAKDPCIMLPEKNLQKAVRTYYLDFLEDDEDCKAEEEIIEGGHKDRSAPDAVTIEMVRERENDKPEDAGKYKTEFSGFDVVQKLFKDEFGEYDKQHINTSDLKSMGQRTKLARTWHQAMSPEVKQELEWVASKWNREGAPADTKDRYHSRNQKKTWFGERWGCMSSSLQPVIEAREGLLQLLSGRPPPKRRKKSFTQSSKDNKKWAGQVQDRLANWLLEGEYVDEGDSDEEDDDEEDNLPDLTVKVDDDGYPCLPQGFKSLKLKHRQKVVRSIFQKAYAVITNNLRAPVPWGEVSKNPAHYLDLECVPENMVVKDPSHMQKDTITVVYSHWKKCASHDEPIVRFVGYRQADFYDSHAKKGGANGKSRRKPDYVNVTSDEEQWLKKVDDVKSSSDEDEVDIDTTPISDSCPKYHLTRDMLKSFRKQRLPVWDSWTWSQTYLPQNIHGNMETVSAALEDVSNYQFNSHGTGRIVILGLGLLLRECRHAQEYEADEADADVPDYLGSSILGFEVGDQIEEKITGIEADVEALLKDGNLGLSVVRQDIEKRRTEERKKLKQAKTKKAEEASIADEKRKVEEENRSKEEKRAVEEKKREDEKRAVEEKRMEEEERLAAEASKAGRSVRKSDAKGKGKRPAADLGEPLKKKVKASHPDLPRRSRRDKVGPKRYQG
;
A
#
# COMPACT_ATOMS: atom_id res chain seq x y z
N MET A 1 -7.10 -66.04 -2.01
CA MET A 1 -8.11 -64.99 -2.19
C MET A 1 -9.48 -65.63 -2.04
N ALA A 2 -10.26 -65.25 -1.03
CA ALA A 2 -11.66 -65.65 -0.97
C ALA A 2 -12.49 -64.73 -1.90
N SER A 3 -13.53 -65.25 -2.56
CA SER A 3 -14.47 -64.38 -3.28
C SER A 3 -15.26 -63.56 -2.27
N TRP A 4 -15.35 -62.25 -2.48
CA TRP A 4 -16.13 -61.36 -1.61
C TRP A 4 -17.60 -61.81 -1.52
N THR A 5 -18.18 -62.38 -2.59
CA THR A 5 -19.54 -62.93 -2.59
C THR A 5 -19.73 -64.09 -1.62
N LEU A 6 -18.69 -64.91 -1.39
CA LEU A 6 -18.73 -66.00 -0.42
C LEU A 6 -18.52 -65.52 1.02
N VAL A 7 -17.64 -64.52 1.22
CA VAL A 7 -17.39 -63.91 2.53
C VAL A 7 -18.61 -63.15 3.05
N PHE A 8 -19.28 -62.41 2.17
CA PHE A 8 -20.42 -61.54 2.51
C PHE A 8 -21.77 -62.16 2.16
N CYS A 9 -21.84 -63.48 1.94
CA CYS A 9 -23.05 -64.18 1.51
C CYS A 9 -24.24 -63.96 2.46
N ASN A 10 -24.02 -63.89 3.78
CA ASN A 10 -25.08 -63.62 4.76
C ASN A 10 -25.70 -62.23 4.57
N ALA A 11 -24.87 -61.18 4.40
CA ALA A 11 -25.33 -59.81 4.18
C ALA A 11 -26.02 -59.63 2.80
N LEU A 12 -25.58 -60.39 1.79
CA LEU A 12 -26.22 -60.43 0.48
C LEU A 12 -27.57 -61.16 0.53
N ASN A 13 -27.67 -62.26 1.28
CA ASN A 13 -28.91 -63.02 1.43
C ASN A 13 -29.96 -62.28 2.26
N GLU A 14 -29.56 -61.61 3.35
CA GLU A 14 -30.46 -60.80 4.21
C GLU A 14 -31.22 -59.72 3.42
N HIS A 15 -30.61 -59.18 2.36
CA HIS A 15 -31.19 -58.13 1.53
C HIS A 15 -31.74 -58.61 0.18
N LYS A 16 -31.63 -59.91 -0.14
CA LYS A 16 -32.05 -60.48 -1.43
C LYS A 16 -33.54 -60.29 -1.70
N ASP A 17 -34.40 -60.76 -0.79
CA ASP A 17 -35.85 -60.74 -1.00
C ASP A 17 -36.39 -59.30 -1.09
N ALA A 18 -35.79 -58.37 -0.33
CA ALA A 18 -36.10 -56.95 -0.41
C ALA A 18 -35.70 -56.33 -1.76
N PHE A 19 -34.59 -56.76 -2.36
CA PHE A 19 -34.13 -56.27 -3.67
C PHE A 19 -35.03 -56.77 -4.80
N ILE A 20 -35.46 -58.03 -4.73
CA ILE A 20 -36.41 -58.64 -5.68
C ILE A 20 -37.79 -57.99 -5.54
N ALA A 21 -38.30 -57.84 -4.31
CA ALA A 21 -39.59 -57.18 -4.04
C ALA A 21 -39.64 -55.70 -4.45
N ALA A 22 -38.49 -55.05 -4.65
CA ALA A 22 -38.37 -53.69 -5.17
C ALA A 22 -38.41 -53.59 -6.71
N LYS A 23 -38.92 -54.60 -7.41
CA LYS A 23 -39.15 -54.64 -8.87
C LYS A 23 -39.73 -53.33 -9.40
N GLY A 24 -39.14 -52.80 -10.47
CA GLY A 24 -39.55 -51.54 -11.10
C GLY A 24 -39.31 -50.27 -10.26
N ASN A 25 -38.73 -50.34 -9.05
CA ASN A 25 -38.45 -49.17 -8.21
C ASN A 25 -36.96 -49.00 -7.92
N SER A 26 -36.26 -48.39 -8.89
CA SER A 26 -34.82 -48.10 -8.84
C SER A 26 -34.39 -47.30 -7.60
N SER A 27 -35.25 -46.44 -7.05
CA SER A 27 -34.97 -45.66 -5.84
C SER A 27 -34.90 -46.54 -4.58
N ILE A 28 -35.85 -47.46 -4.41
CA ILE A 28 -35.83 -48.42 -3.30
C ILE A 28 -34.61 -49.35 -3.42
N ARG A 29 -34.31 -49.85 -4.63
CA ARG A 29 -33.11 -50.65 -4.88
C ARG A 29 -31.81 -49.92 -4.58
N ALA A 30 -31.67 -48.65 -4.99
CA ALA A 30 -30.52 -47.83 -4.64
C ALA A 30 -30.34 -47.69 -3.11
N GLY A 31 -31.44 -47.57 -2.37
CA GLY A 31 -31.45 -47.59 -0.90
C GLY A 31 -30.97 -48.92 -0.31
N ILE A 32 -31.40 -50.06 -0.87
CA ILE A 32 -30.98 -51.41 -0.44
C ILE A 32 -29.48 -51.62 -0.75
N LEU A 33 -29.04 -51.30 -1.97
CA LEU A 33 -27.64 -51.38 -2.40
C LEU A 33 -26.71 -50.51 -1.54
N LYS A 34 -27.19 -49.36 -1.05
CA LYS A 34 -26.46 -48.54 -0.08
C LYS A 34 -26.32 -49.26 1.27
N LYS A 35 -27.39 -49.81 1.83
CA LYS A 35 -27.33 -50.59 3.09
C LYS A 35 -26.35 -51.76 2.97
N ILE A 36 -26.40 -52.54 1.89
CA ILE A 36 -25.46 -53.65 1.65
C ILE A 36 -24.01 -53.15 1.59
N LYS A 37 -23.75 -52.07 0.82
CA LYS A 37 -22.42 -51.47 0.73
C LYS A 37 -21.90 -51.07 2.10
N ASP A 38 -22.73 -50.38 2.89
CA ASP A 38 -22.36 -49.88 4.21
C ASP A 38 -22.13 -51.06 5.19
N THR A 39 -22.92 -52.14 5.12
CA THR A 39 -22.72 -53.38 5.90
C THR A 39 -21.41 -54.08 5.54
N ILE A 40 -21.10 -54.23 4.23
CA ILE A 40 -19.85 -54.84 3.76
C ILE A 40 -18.65 -54.01 4.21
N VAL A 41 -18.63 -52.69 3.93
CA VAL A 41 -17.49 -51.81 4.20
C VAL A 41 -17.20 -51.65 5.70
N ASN A 42 -18.22 -51.68 6.56
CA ASN A 42 -18.03 -51.55 8.01
C ASN A 42 -17.70 -52.87 8.72
N SER A 43 -17.83 -54.02 8.05
CA SER A 43 -17.46 -55.33 8.62
C SER A 43 -15.96 -55.41 8.93
N GLU A 44 -15.60 -56.07 10.04
CA GLU A 44 -14.19 -56.36 10.34
C GLU A 44 -13.55 -57.25 9.28
N THR A 45 -14.32 -58.13 8.64
CA THR A 45 -13.84 -58.98 7.53
C THR A 45 -13.44 -58.19 6.28
N ALA A 46 -13.96 -56.97 6.07
CA ALA A 46 -13.55 -56.12 4.95
C ALA A 46 -12.15 -55.50 5.13
N LYS A 47 -11.55 -55.61 6.32
CA LYS A 47 -10.19 -55.16 6.62
C LYS A 47 -9.13 -56.23 6.38
N ASP A 48 -9.53 -57.48 6.09
CA ASP A 48 -8.60 -58.57 5.79
C ASP A 48 -8.02 -58.39 4.37
N PRO A 49 -6.69 -58.24 4.22
CA PRO A 49 -6.05 -58.09 2.90
C PRO A 49 -6.18 -59.33 2.00
N CYS A 50 -6.67 -60.47 2.50
CA CYS A 50 -6.94 -61.67 1.70
C CYS A 50 -8.30 -61.64 0.96
N ILE A 51 -9.11 -60.59 1.19
CA ILE A 51 -10.46 -60.40 0.64
C ILE A 51 -10.42 -59.23 -0.36
N MET A 52 -10.42 -59.55 -1.66
CA MET A 52 -10.44 -58.54 -2.72
C MET A 52 -11.87 -58.00 -2.91
N LEU A 53 -12.16 -56.86 -2.30
CA LEU A 53 -13.35 -56.06 -2.62
C LEU A 53 -13.20 -55.37 -3.98
N PRO A 54 -14.28 -55.24 -4.78
CA PRO A 54 -14.28 -54.47 -6.03
C PRO A 54 -13.98 -52.97 -5.80
N GLU A 55 -12.70 -52.59 -5.91
CA GLU A 55 -12.15 -51.28 -5.50
C GLU A 55 -12.93 -50.08 -6.02
N LYS A 56 -13.39 -50.13 -7.28
CA LYS A 56 -13.93 -48.95 -7.98
C LYS A 56 -15.43 -48.77 -7.88
N ASN A 57 -16.22 -49.84 -7.67
CA ASN A 57 -17.70 -49.76 -7.65
C ASN A 57 -18.35 -50.99 -6.98
N LEU A 58 -18.19 -51.14 -5.65
CA LEU A 58 -18.84 -52.23 -4.88
C LEU A 58 -20.36 -52.34 -5.12
N GLN A 59 -21.08 -51.21 -5.23
CA GLN A 59 -22.53 -51.23 -5.53
C GLN A 59 -22.87 -51.82 -6.91
N LYS A 60 -22.02 -51.61 -7.93
CA LYS A 60 -22.21 -52.22 -9.25
C LYS A 60 -21.98 -53.74 -9.17
N ALA A 61 -20.97 -54.18 -8.44
CA ALA A 61 -20.73 -55.61 -8.23
C ALA A 61 -21.86 -56.31 -7.44
N VAL A 62 -22.46 -55.63 -6.46
CA VAL A 62 -23.67 -56.10 -5.76
C VAL A 62 -24.88 -56.14 -6.69
N ARG A 63 -25.06 -55.16 -7.59
CA ARG A 63 -26.09 -55.23 -8.64
C ARG A 63 -25.91 -56.43 -9.57
N THR A 64 -24.70 -56.63 -10.09
CA THR A 64 -24.38 -57.79 -10.94
C THR A 64 -24.64 -59.11 -10.22
N TYR A 65 -24.35 -59.20 -8.92
CA TYR A 65 -24.69 -60.37 -8.11
C TYR A 65 -26.20 -60.63 -7.99
N TYR A 66 -27.05 -59.59 -8.05
CA TYR A 66 -28.51 -59.76 -7.98
C TYR A 66 -29.19 -60.02 -9.33
N LEU A 67 -28.55 -59.75 -10.47
CA LEU A 67 -29.11 -60.08 -11.79
C LEU A 67 -29.50 -61.56 -11.88
N ASP A 68 -28.63 -62.46 -11.39
CA ASP A 68 -28.83 -63.91 -11.36
C ASP A 68 -30.06 -64.38 -10.55
N PHE A 69 -30.75 -63.47 -9.84
CA PHE A 69 -31.92 -63.76 -9.01
C PHE A 69 -33.19 -62.98 -9.42
N LEU A 70 -33.16 -62.23 -10.52
CA LEU A 70 -34.34 -61.60 -11.09
C LEU A 70 -35.01 -62.57 -12.08
N GLU A 71 -36.30 -62.85 -11.88
CA GLU A 71 -37.07 -63.80 -12.71
C GLU A 71 -37.76 -63.14 -13.91
N ASP A 72 -37.62 -61.81 -14.07
CA ASP A 72 -38.38 -61.01 -15.03
C ASP A 72 -37.44 -60.29 -16.01
N ASP A 73 -37.55 -60.63 -17.29
CA ASP A 73 -36.63 -60.16 -18.33
C ASP A 73 -36.60 -58.62 -18.49
N GLU A 74 -37.72 -57.92 -18.26
CA GLU A 74 -37.76 -56.45 -18.33
C GLU A 74 -36.99 -55.82 -17.15
N ASP A 75 -37.16 -56.37 -15.95
CA ASP A 75 -36.49 -55.92 -14.72
C ASP A 75 -34.99 -56.28 -14.70
N CYS A 76 -34.62 -57.46 -15.23
CA CYS A 76 -33.23 -57.83 -15.54
C CYS A 76 -32.58 -56.79 -16.46
N LYS A 77 -33.21 -56.53 -17.61
CA LYS A 77 -32.70 -55.59 -18.61
C LYS A 77 -32.60 -54.16 -18.09
N ALA A 78 -33.51 -53.74 -17.21
CA ALA A 78 -33.45 -52.44 -16.56
C ALA A 78 -32.25 -52.31 -15.59
N GLU A 79 -31.95 -53.33 -14.79
CA GLU A 79 -30.73 -53.30 -13.96
C GLU A 79 -29.45 -53.48 -14.79
N GLU A 80 -29.46 -54.27 -15.86
CA GLU A 80 -28.36 -54.35 -16.84
C GLU A 80 -28.07 -52.98 -17.48
N GLU A 81 -29.10 -52.26 -17.94
CA GLU A 81 -28.93 -50.91 -18.50
C GLU A 81 -28.37 -49.93 -17.45
N ILE A 82 -28.70 -50.08 -16.17
CA ILE A 82 -28.09 -49.28 -15.09
C ILE A 82 -26.63 -49.71 -14.81
N ILE A 83 -26.31 -51.00 -14.90
CA ILE A 83 -24.95 -51.53 -14.73
C ILE A 83 -24.06 -51.06 -15.89
N GLU A 84 -24.51 -51.19 -17.13
CA GLU A 84 -23.79 -50.74 -18.34
C GLU A 84 -23.77 -49.22 -18.46
N GLY A 85 -24.90 -48.56 -18.23
CA GLY A 85 -25.05 -47.11 -18.21
C GLY A 85 -24.22 -46.43 -17.12
N GLY A 86 -23.96 -47.10 -15.99
CA GLY A 86 -22.97 -46.67 -15.00
C GLY A 86 -21.51 -46.78 -15.46
N HIS A 87 -21.26 -47.32 -16.67
CA HIS A 87 -19.98 -47.28 -17.37
C HIS A 87 -20.00 -46.50 -18.69
N LYS A 88 -21.14 -45.89 -19.07
CA LYS A 88 -21.03 -44.60 -19.74
C LYS A 88 -20.36 -43.68 -18.72
N ASP A 89 -19.07 -43.42 -18.92
CA ASP A 89 -18.48 -42.16 -18.49
C ASP A 89 -19.51 -41.08 -18.81
N ARG A 90 -19.87 -40.23 -17.83
CA ARG A 90 -20.81 -39.12 -18.03
C ARG A 90 -20.46 -38.49 -19.36
N SER A 91 -21.33 -38.64 -20.37
CA SER A 91 -20.87 -38.60 -21.76
C SER A 91 -20.12 -37.30 -21.97
N ALA A 92 -18.97 -37.38 -22.66
CA ALA A 92 -18.25 -36.19 -23.08
C ALA A 92 -19.30 -35.25 -23.68
N PRO A 93 -19.43 -34.04 -23.10
CA PRO A 93 -20.69 -33.28 -23.05
C PRO A 93 -21.37 -33.29 -24.40
N ASP A 94 -22.61 -33.80 -24.44
CA ASP A 94 -23.28 -34.23 -25.68
C ASP A 94 -23.06 -33.20 -26.79
N ALA A 95 -22.53 -33.70 -27.91
CA ALA A 95 -21.38 -33.06 -28.54
C ALA A 95 -21.62 -31.62 -28.99
N VAL A 96 -20.87 -30.68 -28.41
CA VAL A 96 -20.53 -29.42 -29.11
C VAL A 96 -19.77 -29.82 -30.37
N THR A 97 -20.42 -29.78 -31.53
CA THR A 97 -19.79 -30.12 -32.81
C THR A 97 -19.11 -28.92 -33.46
N ILE A 98 -18.31 -29.17 -34.49
CA ILE A 98 -17.64 -28.12 -35.27
C ILE A 98 -18.70 -27.26 -35.99
N GLU A 99 -19.79 -27.88 -36.45
CA GLU A 99 -20.92 -27.20 -37.09
C GLU A 99 -21.58 -26.21 -36.12
N MET A 100 -21.83 -26.60 -34.85
CA MET A 100 -22.39 -25.69 -33.84
C MET A 100 -21.48 -24.49 -33.54
N VAL A 101 -20.15 -24.70 -33.54
CA VAL A 101 -19.17 -23.60 -33.37
C VAL A 101 -19.24 -22.62 -34.55
N ARG A 102 -19.41 -23.13 -35.77
CA ARG A 102 -19.53 -22.31 -37.00
C ARG A 102 -20.86 -21.59 -37.10
N GLU A 103 -21.97 -22.22 -36.76
CA GLU A 103 -23.29 -21.58 -36.77
C GLU A 103 -23.34 -20.38 -35.83
N ARG A 104 -22.73 -20.50 -34.64
CA ARG A 104 -22.68 -19.45 -33.62
C ARG A 104 -21.49 -18.50 -33.72
N GLU A 105 -20.62 -18.62 -34.74
CA GLU A 105 -19.40 -17.79 -34.82
C GLU A 105 -19.68 -16.28 -34.85
N ASN A 106 -20.90 -15.90 -35.26
CA ASN A 106 -21.37 -14.53 -35.38
C ASN A 106 -21.94 -13.96 -34.06
N ASP A 107 -22.15 -14.78 -33.03
CA ASP A 107 -22.65 -14.39 -31.69
C ASP A 107 -21.56 -13.71 -30.83
N LYS A 108 -20.68 -12.93 -31.48
CA LYS A 108 -19.56 -12.25 -30.85
C LYS A 108 -20.03 -11.21 -29.84
N PRO A 109 -19.27 -10.93 -28.76
CA PRO A 109 -19.64 -9.89 -27.81
C PRO A 109 -19.83 -8.52 -28.47
N GLU A 110 -20.92 -7.84 -28.14
CA GLU A 110 -21.16 -6.45 -28.56
C GLU A 110 -20.35 -5.46 -27.71
N ASP A 111 -20.09 -5.75 -26.43
CA ASP A 111 -19.36 -4.85 -25.55
C ASP A 111 -17.88 -4.74 -25.96
N ALA A 112 -17.51 -3.59 -26.55
CA ALA A 112 -16.14 -3.27 -26.93
C ALA A 112 -15.14 -3.35 -25.75
N GLY A 113 -15.61 -3.20 -24.50
CA GLY A 113 -14.81 -3.42 -23.31
C GLY A 113 -14.24 -4.84 -23.18
N LYS A 114 -14.89 -5.85 -23.79
CA LYS A 114 -14.42 -7.25 -23.80
C LYS A 114 -13.21 -7.48 -24.70
N TYR A 115 -13.02 -6.67 -25.73
CA TYR A 115 -11.91 -6.79 -26.70
C TYR A 115 -10.62 -6.11 -26.22
N LYS A 116 -10.58 -5.59 -24.98
CA LYS A 116 -9.34 -5.11 -24.33
C LYS A 116 -8.33 -6.23 -24.07
N THR A 117 -8.81 -7.47 -24.02
CA THR A 117 -8.02 -8.68 -23.85
C THR A 117 -8.29 -9.60 -25.03
N GLU A 118 -7.24 -10.20 -25.59
CA GLU A 118 -7.38 -11.23 -26.62
C GLU A 118 -8.23 -12.39 -26.09
N PHE A 119 -9.28 -12.76 -26.81
CA PHE A 119 -10.05 -13.97 -26.55
C PHE A 119 -9.17 -15.19 -26.81
N SER A 120 -9.25 -16.18 -25.92
CA SER A 120 -8.81 -17.56 -26.18
C SER A 120 -10.02 -18.42 -26.59
N GLY A 121 -9.78 -19.61 -27.15
CA GLY A 121 -10.86 -20.58 -27.44
C GLY A 121 -11.69 -20.96 -26.21
N PHE A 122 -11.13 -20.84 -25.00
CA PHE A 122 -11.88 -20.99 -23.74
C PHE A 122 -12.88 -19.84 -23.51
N ASP A 123 -12.50 -18.60 -23.78
CA ASP A 123 -13.38 -17.44 -23.60
C ASP A 123 -14.50 -17.45 -24.65
N VAL A 124 -14.19 -17.88 -25.87
CA VAL A 124 -15.18 -18.14 -26.94
C VAL A 124 -16.16 -19.23 -26.50
N VAL A 125 -15.70 -20.36 -25.96
CA VAL A 125 -16.60 -21.45 -25.56
C VAL A 125 -17.54 -21.03 -24.43
N GLN A 126 -17.07 -20.24 -23.46
CA GLN A 126 -17.91 -19.69 -22.40
C GLN A 126 -18.96 -18.68 -22.91
N LYS A 127 -18.72 -18.05 -24.06
CA LYS A 127 -19.62 -17.08 -24.68
C LYS A 127 -20.64 -17.76 -25.60
N LEU A 128 -20.20 -18.65 -26.50
CA LEU A 128 -21.04 -19.31 -27.50
C LEU A 128 -21.95 -20.40 -26.92
N PHE A 129 -21.50 -21.06 -25.85
CA PHE A 129 -22.17 -22.23 -25.27
C PHE A 129 -22.49 -22.02 -23.79
N LYS A 130 -22.95 -20.81 -23.46
CA LYS A 130 -23.29 -20.41 -22.10
C LYS A 130 -24.39 -21.29 -21.50
N ASP A 131 -25.34 -21.73 -22.32
CA ASP A 131 -26.50 -22.49 -21.88
C ASP A 131 -26.18 -23.99 -21.75
N GLU A 132 -25.44 -24.58 -22.71
CA GLU A 132 -24.91 -25.94 -22.62
C GLU A 132 -23.93 -26.09 -21.44
N PHE A 133 -23.05 -25.10 -21.23
CA PHE A 133 -22.24 -25.05 -20.03
C PHE A 133 -23.13 -24.92 -18.78
N GLY A 134 -24.19 -24.12 -18.83
CA GLY A 134 -25.16 -23.99 -17.73
C GLY A 134 -25.90 -25.29 -17.40
N GLU A 135 -26.17 -26.15 -18.37
CA GLU A 135 -26.73 -27.49 -18.16
C GLU A 135 -25.70 -28.47 -17.62
N TYR A 136 -24.48 -28.47 -18.16
CA TYR A 136 -23.37 -29.24 -17.62
C TYR A 136 -23.08 -28.87 -16.16
N ASP A 137 -23.09 -27.57 -15.84
CA ASP A 137 -22.96 -26.98 -14.50
C ASP A 137 -24.07 -27.47 -13.56
N LYS A 138 -25.34 -27.47 -13.98
CA LYS A 138 -26.46 -28.06 -13.20
C LYS A 138 -26.29 -29.57 -12.96
N GLN A 139 -25.76 -30.32 -13.91
CA GLN A 139 -25.56 -31.78 -13.79
C GLN A 139 -24.34 -32.15 -12.93
N HIS A 140 -23.33 -31.27 -12.85
CA HIS A 140 -22.04 -31.57 -12.22
C HIS A 140 -21.77 -30.81 -10.91
N ILE A 141 -22.47 -29.70 -10.64
CA ILE A 141 -22.47 -29.07 -9.31
C ILE A 141 -23.10 -30.04 -8.32
N ASN A 142 -22.34 -30.37 -7.27
CA ASN A 142 -22.92 -30.95 -6.07
C ASN A 142 -23.71 -29.85 -5.34
N THR A 143 -25.05 -29.97 -5.32
CA THR A 143 -25.96 -28.97 -4.75
C THR A 143 -25.75 -28.70 -3.26
N SER A 144 -24.98 -29.53 -2.55
CA SER A 144 -24.58 -29.28 -1.16
C SER A 144 -23.46 -28.24 -1.01
N ASP A 145 -22.74 -27.86 -2.07
CA ASP A 145 -21.51 -27.03 -2.00
C ASP A 145 -21.59 -25.77 -2.88
N LEU A 146 -22.65 -24.99 -2.65
CA LEU A 146 -23.08 -23.83 -3.46
C LEU A 146 -22.14 -22.61 -3.51
N LYS A 147 -20.90 -22.67 -2.99
CA LYS A 147 -20.19 -21.47 -2.49
C LYS A 147 -18.77 -21.19 -2.99
N SER A 148 -18.38 -21.62 -4.19
CA SER A 148 -17.22 -20.98 -4.84
C SER A 148 -17.34 -20.75 -6.35
N MET A 149 -17.16 -19.48 -6.75
CA MET A 149 -16.88 -19.11 -8.16
C MET A 149 -15.71 -19.93 -8.73
N GLY A 150 -14.72 -20.25 -7.89
CA GLY A 150 -13.58 -21.09 -8.26
C GLY A 150 -13.95 -22.52 -8.68
N GLN A 151 -14.97 -23.16 -8.09
CA GLN A 151 -15.47 -24.46 -8.57
C GLN A 151 -16.11 -24.33 -9.95
N ARG A 152 -16.90 -23.29 -10.18
CA ARG A 152 -17.54 -23.01 -11.47
C ARG A 152 -16.50 -22.80 -12.58
N THR A 153 -15.45 -22.04 -12.32
CA THR A 153 -14.31 -21.87 -13.25
C THR A 153 -13.52 -23.16 -13.46
N LYS A 154 -13.33 -24.00 -12.42
CA LYS A 154 -12.71 -25.33 -12.57
C LYS A 154 -13.56 -26.23 -13.45
N LEU A 155 -14.87 -26.27 -13.23
CA LEU A 155 -15.79 -27.09 -14.00
C LEU A 155 -15.84 -26.66 -15.47
N ALA A 156 -15.88 -25.34 -15.76
CA ALA A 156 -15.75 -24.83 -17.12
C ALA A 156 -14.44 -25.29 -17.80
N ARG A 157 -13.32 -25.30 -17.06
CA ARG A 157 -12.05 -25.80 -17.58
C ARG A 157 -12.07 -27.31 -17.83
N THR A 158 -12.68 -28.10 -16.94
CA THR A 158 -12.88 -29.54 -17.16
C THR A 158 -13.76 -29.82 -18.37
N TRP A 159 -14.85 -29.06 -18.52
CA TRP A 159 -15.78 -29.13 -19.66
C TRP A 159 -15.06 -28.85 -20.99
N HIS A 160 -14.36 -27.71 -21.06
CA HIS A 160 -13.52 -27.37 -22.22
C HIS A 160 -12.41 -28.40 -22.47
N GLN A 161 -11.79 -28.96 -21.41
CA GLN A 161 -10.78 -30.02 -21.55
C GLN A 161 -11.36 -31.34 -22.08
N ALA A 162 -12.63 -31.65 -21.82
CA ALA A 162 -13.32 -32.84 -22.31
C ALA A 162 -13.75 -32.76 -23.79
N MET A 163 -13.77 -31.56 -24.39
CA MET A 163 -14.11 -31.38 -25.81
C MET A 163 -13.08 -32.04 -26.75
N SER A 164 -13.49 -32.35 -27.98
CA SER A 164 -12.59 -32.90 -28.99
C SER A 164 -11.46 -31.90 -29.35
N PRO A 165 -10.28 -32.37 -29.78
CA PRO A 165 -9.20 -31.48 -30.20
C PRO A 165 -9.56 -30.65 -31.44
N GLU A 166 -10.41 -31.16 -32.33
CA GLU A 166 -10.90 -30.46 -33.52
C GLU A 166 -11.82 -29.30 -33.14
N VAL A 167 -12.74 -29.51 -32.19
CA VAL A 167 -13.63 -28.46 -31.64
C VAL A 167 -12.82 -27.36 -30.97
N LYS A 168 -11.79 -27.72 -30.19
CA LYS A 168 -10.85 -26.74 -29.60
C LYS A 168 -10.08 -25.94 -30.66
N GLN A 169 -9.70 -26.57 -31.76
CA GLN A 169 -9.01 -25.90 -32.86
C GLN A 169 -9.93 -24.90 -33.59
N GLU A 170 -11.20 -25.26 -33.82
CA GLU A 170 -12.20 -24.37 -34.38
C GLU A 170 -12.48 -23.18 -33.45
N LEU A 171 -12.62 -23.42 -32.14
CA LEU A 171 -12.80 -22.37 -31.13
C LEU A 171 -11.63 -21.37 -31.09
N GLU A 172 -10.38 -21.84 -31.21
CA GLU A 172 -9.19 -20.98 -31.26
C GLU A 172 -9.11 -20.19 -32.58
N TRP A 173 -9.65 -20.75 -33.68
CA TRP A 173 -9.81 -20.03 -34.94
C TRP A 173 -10.88 -18.93 -34.86
N VAL A 174 -12.04 -19.22 -34.26
CA VAL A 174 -13.09 -18.21 -33.98
C VAL A 174 -12.54 -17.12 -33.05
N ALA A 175 -11.77 -17.47 -32.02
CA ALA A 175 -11.11 -16.51 -31.14
C ALA A 175 -10.16 -15.59 -31.93
N SER A 176 -9.35 -16.17 -32.82
CA SER A 176 -8.45 -15.43 -33.71
C SER A 176 -9.20 -14.51 -34.69
N LYS A 177 -10.39 -14.91 -35.16
CA LYS A 177 -11.28 -14.11 -36.00
C LYS A 177 -11.86 -12.92 -35.21
N TRP A 178 -12.41 -13.16 -34.03
CA TRP A 178 -12.94 -12.12 -33.14
C TRP A 178 -11.88 -11.11 -32.72
N ASN A 179 -10.66 -11.56 -32.40
CA ASN A 179 -9.52 -10.69 -32.08
C ASN A 179 -9.11 -9.80 -33.26
N ARG A 180 -9.26 -10.28 -34.50
CA ARG A 180 -8.90 -9.54 -35.72
C ARG A 180 -9.96 -8.52 -36.12
N GLU A 181 -11.24 -8.88 -36.06
CA GLU A 181 -12.35 -7.98 -36.37
C GLU A 181 -12.57 -6.93 -35.26
N GLY A 182 -12.33 -7.35 -34.01
CA GLY A 182 -12.70 -6.60 -32.83
C GLY A 182 -14.21 -6.42 -32.70
N ALA A 183 -14.59 -5.51 -31.81
CA ALA A 183 -15.98 -5.13 -31.59
C ALA A 183 -16.61 -4.49 -32.86
N PRO A 184 -17.93 -4.64 -33.07
CA PRO A 184 -18.67 -3.89 -34.10
C PRO A 184 -18.43 -2.37 -34.03
N ALA A 185 -18.39 -1.68 -35.17
CA ALA A 185 -18.02 -0.26 -35.24
C ALA A 185 -18.93 0.64 -34.38
N ASP A 186 -20.25 0.43 -34.46
CA ASP A 186 -21.27 1.13 -33.67
C ASP A 186 -21.10 0.93 -32.15
N THR A 187 -20.56 -0.22 -31.73
CA THR A 187 -20.25 -0.50 -30.32
C THR A 187 -18.93 0.12 -29.87
N LYS A 188 -17.94 0.23 -30.78
CA LYS A 188 -16.71 0.99 -30.54
C LYS A 188 -17.06 2.46 -30.30
N ASP A 189 -17.89 3.07 -31.14
CA ASP A 189 -18.31 4.47 -31.00
C ASP A 189 -19.08 4.73 -29.70
N ARG A 190 -20.07 3.85 -29.38
CA ARG A 190 -20.79 3.91 -28.10
C ARG A 190 -19.86 3.75 -26.90
N TYR A 191 -18.88 2.84 -26.97
CA TYR A 191 -17.87 2.67 -25.92
C TYR A 191 -16.95 3.88 -25.81
N HIS A 192 -16.45 4.43 -26.92
CA HIS A 192 -15.60 5.62 -26.92
C HIS A 192 -16.33 6.83 -26.34
N SER A 193 -17.57 7.09 -26.76
CA SER A 193 -18.41 8.17 -26.22
C SER A 193 -18.65 7.99 -24.70
N ARG A 194 -19.06 6.80 -24.27
CA ARG A 194 -19.29 6.49 -22.84
C ARG A 194 -18.00 6.59 -22.02
N ASN A 195 -16.86 6.17 -22.56
CA ASN A 195 -15.58 6.20 -21.85
C ASN A 195 -14.99 7.61 -21.81
N GLN A 196 -15.10 8.41 -22.88
CA GLN A 196 -14.73 9.83 -22.89
C GLN A 196 -15.55 10.62 -21.87
N LYS A 197 -16.88 10.42 -21.82
CA LYS A 197 -17.73 11.02 -20.78
C LYS A 197 -17.27 10.62 -19.37
N LYS A 198 -16.92 9.35 -19.14
CA LYS A 198 -16.42 8.88 -17.84
C LYS A 198 -15.05 9.45 -17.46
N THR A 199 -14.07 9.49 -18.36
CA THR A 199 -12.73 10.04 -18.07
C THR A 199 -12.80 11.55 -17.86
N TRP A 200 -13.51 12.27 -18.73
CA TRP A 200 -13.68 13.72 -18.63
C TRP A 200 -14.39 14.13 -17.31
N PHE A 201 -15.47 13.43 -16.94
CA PHE A 201 -16.17 13.71 -15.70
C PHE A 201 -15.33 13.32 -14.47
N GLY A 202 -14.60 12.20 -14.53
CA GLY A 202 -13.69 11.78 -13.45
C GLY A 202 -12.55 12.77 -13.20
N GLU A 203 -11.91 13.25 -14.27
CA GLU A 203 -10.81 14.21 -14.22
C GLU A 203 -11.29 15.60 -13.79
N ARG A 204 -12.37 16.14 -14.40
CA ARG A 204 -12.88 17.48 -14.08
C ARG A 204 -13.55 17.53 -12.70
N TRP A 205 -14.33 16.53 -12.31
CA TRP A 205 -14.95 16.48 -10.97
C TRP A 205 -13.93 16.17 -9.87
N GLY A 206 -12.91 15.34 -10.14
CA GLY A 206 -11.77 15.15 -9.25
C GLY A 206 -11.02 16.45 -8.99
N CYS A 207 -10.77 17.24 -10.04
CA CYS A 207 -10.13 18.55 -9.93
C CYS A 207 -11.00 19.53 -9.11
N MET A 208 -12.28 19.70 -9.48
CA MET A 208 -13.19 20.63 -8.79
C MET A 208 -13.34 20.28 -7.30
N SER A 209 -13.65 19.02 -6.97
CA SER A 209 -13.85 18.59 -5.58
C SER A 209 -12.62 18.84 -4.69
N SER A 210 -11.41 18.54 -5.19
CA SER A 210 -10.17 18.81 -4.45
C SER A 210 -9.93 20.30 -4.15
N SER A 211 -10.47 21.20 -4.99
CA SER A 211 -10.28 22.65 -4.84
C SER A 211 -11.35 23.31 -3.95
N LEU A 212 -12.58 22.78 -3.93
CA LEU A 212 -13.75 23.44 -3.34
C LEU A 212 -13.88 23.19 -1.83
N GLN A 213 -13.26 22.12 -1.33
CA GLN A 213 -13.48 21.60 0.01
C GLN A 213 -13.24 22.60 1.17
N PRO A 214 -12.18 23.44 1.19
CA PRO A 214 -11.96 24.42 2.27
C PRO A 214 -13.06 25.50 2.39
N VAL A 215 -13.86 25.70 1.33
CA VAL A 215 -14.97 26.68 1.33
C VAL A 215 -16.22 26.10 1.98
N ILE A 216 -16.42 24.78 1.87
CA ILE A 216 -17.54 24.07 2.48
C ILE A 216 -17.39 24.07 4.01
N GLU A 217 -16.22 23.70 4.53
CA GLU A 217 -15.93 23.74 5.98
C GLU A 217 -16.11 25.14 6.58
N ALA A 218 -15.55 26.17 5.93
CA ALA A 218 -15.66 27.54 6.40
C ALA A 218 -17.13 28.00 6.48
N ARG A 219 -17.99 27.53 5.56
CA ARG A 219 -19.43 27.82 5.57
C ARG A 219 -20.17 27.03 6.65
N GLU A 220 -19.89 25.75 6.84
CA GLU A 220 -20.55 24.94 7.88
C GLU A 220 -20.14 25.37 9.29
N GLY A 221 -18.86 25.66 9.52
CA GLY A 221 -18.37 26.25 10.78
C GLY A 221 -19.04 27.61 11.08
N LEU A 222 -19.16 28.49 10.08
CA LEU A 222 -19.85 29.78 10.23
C LEU A 222 -21.36 29.60 10.54
N LEU A 223 -22.03 28.65 9.89
CA LEU A 223 -23.45 28.36 10.13
C LEU A 223 -23.70 27.74 11.52
N GLN A 224 -22.78 26.93 12.04
CA GLN A 224 -22.84 26.45 13.43
C GLN A 224 -22.66 27.62 14.42
N LEU A 225 -21.70 28.52 14.16
CA LEU A 225 -21.42 29.68 15.00
C LEU A 225 -22.58 30.71 15.01
N LEU A 226 -23.28 30.86 13.88
CA LEU A 226 -24.42 31.79 13.74
C LEU A 226 -25.76 31.21 14.20
N SER A 227 -25.95 29.89 14.24
CA SER A 227 -27.24 29.27 14.57
C SER A 227 -27.43 28.98 16.06
N GLY A 228 -26.35 28.89 16.84
CA GLY A 228 -26.39 28.85 18.31
C GLY A 228 -27.17 27.69 18.95
N ARG A 229 -27.50 26.65 18.19
CA ARG A 229 -28.25 25.48 18.69
C ARG A 229 -27.34 24.27 18.85
N PRO A 230 -27.44 23.51 19.96
CA PRO A 230 -26.76 22.23 20.09
C PRO A 230 -27.35 21.22 19.07
N PRO A 231 -26.54 20.27 18.57
CA PRO A 231 -26.97 19.34 17.52
C PRO A 231 -28.11 18.42 17.99
N PRO A 232 -29.13 18.17 17.14
CA PRO A 232 -30.20 17.24 17.48
C PRO A 232 -29.67 15.81 17.56
N LYS A 233 -30.04 15.09 18.63
CA LYS A 233 -29.62 13.70 18.86
C LYS A 233 -30.13 12.79 17.73
N ARG A 234 -29.24 12.37 16.82
CA ARG A 234 -29.54 11.42 15.73
C ARG A 234 -30.07 10.10 16.32
N ARG A 235 -31.34 9.77 16.03
CA ARG A 235 -31.88 8.44 16.26
C ARG A 235 -31.41 7.51 15.14
N LYS A 236 -30.54 6.55 15.47
CA LYS A 236 -30.14 5.49 14.54
C LYS A 236 -31.37 4.60 14.22
N LYS A 237 -31.84 4.65 12.98
CA LYS A 237 -32.55 3.54 12.32
C LYS A 237 -31.70 3.15 11.11
N SER A 238 -31.37 1.88 11.00
CA SER A 238 -30.59 1.33 9.88
C SER A 238 -31.40 1.35 8.59
N PHE A 239 -30.76 1.80 7.51
CA PHE A 239 -31.31 1.84 6.16
C PHE A 239 -30.77 0.65 5.37
N THR A 240 -31.62 -0.34 5.07
CA THR A 240 -31.19 -1.58 4.40
C THR A 240 -32.22 -2.07 3.38
N GLN A 241 -32.20 -1.50 2.16
CA GLN A 241 -32.52 -2.09 0.83
C GLN A 241 -32.86 -0.94 -0.14
N SER A 242 -31.90 -0.51 -0.96
CA SER A 242 -32.05 -0.60 -2.43
C SER A 242 -30.76 -1.01 -3.19
N SER A 243 -30.65 -0.80 -4.50
CA SER A 243 -29.66 -1.42 -5.42
C SER A 243 -28.17 -1.31 -5.03
N LYS A 244 -27.37 -2.28 -5.49
CA LYS A 244 -25.96 -2.45 -5.10
C LYS A 244 -25.02 -1.39 -5.67
N ASP A 245 -25.34 -0.83 -6.84
CA ASP A 245 -24.41 0.03 -7.56
C ASP A 245 -24.54 1.51 -7.14
N ASN A 246 -25.76 1.99 -6.86
CA ASN A 246 -25.97 3.31 -6.22
C ASN A 246 -25.37 3.36 -4.81
N LYS A 247 -25.44 2.26 -4.04
CA LYS A 247 -24.81 2.17 -2.72
C LYS A 247 -23.29 2.34 -2.75
N LYS A 248 -22.60 1.79 -3.77
CA LYS A 248 -21.14 1.99 -3.90
C LYS A 248 -20.79 3.45 -4.15
N TRP A 249 -21.54 4.15 -5.01
CA TRP A 249 -21.24 5.56 -5.31
C TRP A 249 -21.62 6.51 -4.17
N ALA A 250 -22.84 6.40 -3.63
CA ALA A 250 -23.29 7.23 -2.52
C ALA A 250 -22.45 6.99 -1.25
N GLY A 251 -22.11 5.73 -0.95
CA GLY A 251 -21.18 5.36 0.11
C GLY A 251 -19.79 5.96 -0.10
N GLN A 252 -19.17 5.76 -1.27
CA GLN A 252 -17.86 6.35 -1.57
C GLN A 252 -17.82 7.88 -1.47
N VAL A 253 -18.88 8.58 -1.86
CA VAL A 253 -18.97 10.05 -1.70
C VAL A 253 -19.16 10.42 -0.22
N GLN A 254 -20.03 9.72 0.51
CA GLN A 254 -20.35 10.00 1.91
C GLN A 254 -19.20 9.64 2.86
N ASP A 255 -18.46 8.56 2.58
CA ASP A 255 -17.29 8.10 3.35
C ASP A 255 -16.02 8.87 3.00
N ARG A 256 -15.88 9.35 1.76
CA ARG A 256 -14.86 10.37 1.43
C ARG A 256 -15.16 11.70 2.11
N LEU A 257 -16.42 12.13 2.22
CA LEU A 257 -16.78 13.26 3.08
C LEU A 257 -16.45 12.99 4.56
N ALA A 258 -16.86 11.83 5.10
CA ALA A 258 -16.73 11.53 6.53
C ALA A 258 -15.29 11.33 7.00
N ASN A 259 -14.45 10.64 6.23
CA ASN A 259 -13.02 10.50 6.55
C ASN A 259 -12.27 11.84 6.45
N TRP A 260 -12.71 12.73 5.56
CA TRP A 260 -12.08 14.02 5.34
C TRP A 260 -12.53 15.06 6.40
N LEU A 261 -13.77 14.97 6.91
CA LEU A 261 -14.32 15.78 8.01
C LEU A 261 -13.64 15.57 9.39
N LEU A 262 -12.73 14.60 9.53
CA LEU A 262 -12.20 14.14 10.82
C LEU A 262 -10.73 14.50 11.09
N GLU A 263 -10.03 15.17 10.17
CA GLU A 263 -8.63 15.61 10.38
C GLU A 263 -8.50 17.00 11.05
N GLY A 264 -9.61 17.57 11.52
CA GLY A 264 -9.68 18.82 12.30
C GLY A 264 -9.79 18.62 13.82
N GLU A 265 -8.66 18.35 14.48
CA GLU A 265 -8.39 18.49 15.93
C GLU A 265 -9.58 18.41 16.93
N TYR A 266 -10.07 17.21 17.27
CA TYR A 266 -10.42 16.86 18.66
C TYR A 266 -10.40 15.34 18.90
N VAL A 267 -10.19 14.92 20.16
CA VAL A 267 -10.05 13.51 20.57
C VAL A 267 -11.36 12.98 21.15
N ASP A 268 -11.90 11.89 20.59
CA ASP A 268 -12.58 10.83 21.35
C ASP A 268 -12.53 9.50 20.57
N GLU A 269 -12.54 8.36 21.27
CA GLU A 269 -12.35 7.03 20.69
C GLU A 269 -13.67 6.35 20.31
N GLY A 270 -13.77 5.84 19.08
CA GLY A 270 -14.92 5.08 18.62
C GLY A 270 -14.59 4.14 17.46
N ASP A 271 -14.51 2.85 17.74
CA ASP A 271 -14.27 1.81 16.74
C ASP A 271 -15.38 1.73 15.69
N SER A 272 -14.99 1.56 14.43
CA SER A 272 -15.85 1.12 13.32
C SER A 272 -14.99 0.50 12.22
N ASP A 273 -14.77 -0.82 12.29
CA ASP A 273 -14.12 -1.61 11.24
C ASP A 273 -15.15 -1.98 10.15
N GLU A 274 -15.07 -1.40 8.96
CA GLU A 274 -15.57 -2.00 7.71
C GLU A 274 -14.55 -1.78 6.56
N GLU A 275 -14.38 -2.80 5.70
CA GLU A 275 -13.37 -2.89 4.63
C GLU A 275 -13.96 -2.43 3.27
N ASP A 276 -13.24 -1.77 2.36
CA ASP A 276 -12.41 -2.34 1.28
C ASP A 276 -11.50 -1.21 0.71
N ASP A 277 -10.19 -1.38 0.48
CA ASP A 277 -9.56 -1.95 -0.74
C ASP A 277 -10.08 -1.43 -2.09
N ASP A 278 -9.35 -0.43 -2.65
CA ASP A 278 -9.17 -0.18 -4.10
C ASP A 278 -8.18 1.00 -4.38
N GLU A 279 -7.89 1.89 -3.41
CA GLU A 279 -6.89 2.97 -3.58
C GLU A 279 -5.45 2.53 -3.27
N GLU A 280 -4.74 1.94 -4.24
CA GLU A 280 -3.36 1.44 -4.05
C GLU A 280 -2.24 2.44 -4.42
N ASP A 281 -2.53 3.50 -5.21
CA ASP A 281 -1.49 4.26 -5.93
C ASP A 281 -0.98 5.56 -5.28
N ASN A 282 -1.57 6.03 -4.17
CA ASN A 282 -1.10 7.23 -3.44
C ASN A 282 -0.47 6.89 -2.08
N LEU A 283 0.39 5.87 -2.04
CA LEU A 283 1.31 5.70 -0.90
C LEU A 283 2.27 6.90 -0.82
N PRO A 284 2.44 7.54 0.35
CA PRO A 284 3.65 8.29 0.61
C PRO A 284 4.87 7.37 0.42
N ASP A 285 5.96 7.87 -0.15
CA ASP A 285 7.19 7.09 -0.35
C ASP A 285 7.82 6.68 0.98
N LEU A 286 7.32 5.55 1.50
CA LEU A 286 7.73 4.91 2.75
C LEU A 286 8.68 3.75 2.43
N THR A 287 9.57 3.96 1.45
CA THR A 287 10.69 3.06 1.20
C THR A 287 11.52 2.91 2.47
N VAL A 288 11.34 1.75 3.13
CA VAL A 288 12.11 1.34 4.31
C VAL A 288 13.58 1.43 3.96
N LYS A 289 14.32 2.34 4.60
CA LYS A 289 15.76 2.51 4.35
C LYS A 289 16.53 1.36 4.99
N VAL A 290 17.76 1.21 4.56
CA VAL A 290 18.71 0.22 5.07
C VAL A 290 19.93 1.00 5.54
N ASP A 291 20.48 0.64 6.70
CA ASP A 291 21.72 1.23 7.22
C ASP A 291 22.98 0.66 6.54
N ASP A 292 24.15 1.18 6.94
CA ASP A 292 25.44 0.78 6.37
C ASP A 292 25.82 -0.68 6.71
N ASP A 293 25.22 -1.26 7.76
CA ASP A 293 25.39 -2.66 8.19
C ASP A 293 24.38 -3.62 7.52
N GLY A 294 23.44 -3.09 6.73
CA GLY A 294 22.46 -3.84 5.96
C GLY A 294 21.11 -4.05 6.66
N TYR A 295 20.89 -3.54 7.88
CA TYR A 295 19.63 -3.72 8.61
C TYR A 295 18.57 -2.66 8.23
N PRO A 296 17.28 -3.00 8.28
CA PRO A 296 16.21 -2.07 7.94
C PRO A 296 16.03 -0.99 9.01
N CYS A 297 15.93 0.28 8.60
CA CYS A 297 15.66 1.41 9.48
C CYS A 297 14.15 1.67 9.65
N LEU A 298 13.76 2.10 10.85
CA LEU A 298 12.38 2.46 11.17
C LEU A 298 11.96 3.75 10.39
N PRO A 299 10.93 3.72 9.54
CA PRO A 299 10.54 4.90 8.76
C PRO A 299 9.83 5.96 9.63
N GLN A 300 10.06 7.23 9.28
CA GLN A 300 9.37 8.36 9.92
C GLN A 300 7.89 8.37 9.53
N GLY A 301 7.02 8.93 10.39
CA GLY A 301 5.59 9.06 10.10
C GLY A 301 4.74 7.79 10.29
N PHE A 302 5.30 6.65 10.71
CA PHE A 302 4.54 5.38 10.85
C PHE A 302 3.21 5.49 11.62
N LYS A 303 3.15 6.34 12.65
CA LYS A 303 1.96 6.54 13.49
C LYS A 303 0.78 7.24 12.79
N SER A 304 0.99 7.96 11.69
CA SER A 304 -0.10 8.60 10.92
C SER A 304 -0.61 7.72 9.76
N LEU A 305 0.00 6.57 9.50
CA LEU A 305 -0.42 5.68 8.41
C LEU A 305 -1.73 4.94 8.74
N LYS A 306 -2.57 4.69 7.73
CA LYS A 306 -3.71 3.75 7.83
C LYS A 306 -3.22 2.31 8.10
N LEU A 307 -4.08 1.44 8.64
CA LEU A 307 -3.69 0.08 9.07
C LEU A 307 -2.99 -0.74 7.97
N LYS A 308 -3.59 -0.87 6.78
CA LYS A 308 -3.01 -1.59 5.64
C LYS A 308 -1.63 -1.06 5.22
N HIS A 309 -1.39 0.24 5.36
CA HIS A 309 -0.07 0.85 5.13
C HIS A 309 0.95 0.50 6.21
N ARG A 310 0.56 0.47 7.50
CA ARG A 310 1.44 -0.02 8.58
C ARG A 310 1.81 -1.48 8.37
N GLN A 311 0.85 -2.32 7.98
CA GLN A 311 1.08 -3.73 7.64
C GLN A 311 2.08 -3.88 6.49
N LYS A 312 1.89 -3.15 5.37
CA LYS A 312 2.84 -3.11 4.23
C LYS A 312 4.25 -2.69 4.67
N VAL A 313 4.38 -1.67 5.53
CA VAL A 313 5.69 -1.21 6.05
C VAL A 313 6.35 -2.24 6.96
N VAL A 314 5.61 -2.85 7.90
CA VAL A 314 6.14 -3.92 8.78
C VAL A 314 6.58 -5.12 7.94
N ARG A 315 5.80 -5.53 6.94
CA ARG A 315 6.15 -6.60 5.98
C ARG A 315 7.44 -6.29 5.23
N SER A 316 7.62 -5.05 4.79
CA SER A 316 8.83 -4.57 4.10
C SER A 316 10.07 -4.58 5.01
N ILE A 317 9.94 -4.21 6.28
CA ILE A 317 11.02 -4.31 7.28
C ILE A 317 11.48 -5.77 7.43
N PHE A 318 10.57 -6.71 7.68
CA PHE A 318 10.92 -8.13 7.79
C PHE A 318 11.52 -8.68 6.48
N GLN A 319 10.98 -8.32 5.32
CA GLN A 319 11.51 -8.80 4.03
C GLN A 319 12.94 -8.30 3.78
N LYS A 320 13.25 -7.05 4.17
CA LYS A 320 14.62 -6.53 4.07
C LYS A 320 15.57 -7.22 5.05
N ALA A 321 15.18 -7.44 6.30
CA ALA A 321 15.99 -8.21 7.25
C ALA A 321 16.23 -9.66 6.79
N TYR A 322 15.26 -10.31 6.14
CA TYR A 322 15.43 -11.67 5.59
C TYR A 322 16.33 -11.71 4.35
N ALA A 323 16.28 -10.68 3.51
CA ALA A 323 17.16 -10.54 2.35
C ALA A 323 18.64 -10.47 2.72
N VAL A 324 18.98 -9.91 3.89
CA VAL A 324 20.35 -9.84 4.42
C VAL A 324 20.91 -11.23 4.69
N ILE A 325 20.21 -12.04 5.52
CA ILE A 325 20.70 -13.37 5.89
C ILE A 325 20.70 -14.36 4.71
N THR A 326 19.76 -14.23 3.78
CA THR A 326 19.69 -15.08 2.58
C THR A 326 20.60 -14.63 1.43
N ASN A 327 21.21 -13.44 1.54
CA ASN A 327 21.91 -12.75 0.43
C ASN A 327 21.03 -12.62 -0.84
N ASN A 328 19.71 -12.51 -0.66
CA ASN A 328 18.72 -12.60 -1.73
C ASN A 328 17.63 -11.53 -1.56
N LEU A 329 17.79 -10.40 -2.28
CA LEU A 329 16.84 -9.27 -2.28
C LEU A 329 15.40 -9.62 -2.68
N ARG A 330 15.15 -10.82 -3.22
CA ARG A 330 13.82 -11.29 -3.66
C ARG A 330 13.30 -12.49 -2.87
N ALA A 331 14.04 -12.99 -1.87
CA ALA A 331 13.56 -14.08 -1.03
C ALA A 331 12.29 -13.67 -0.26
N PRO A 332 11.16 -14.39 -0.42
CA PRO A 332 9.97 -14.15 0.39
C PRO A 332 10.22 -14.68 1.80
N VAL A 333 9.76 -13.94 2.82
CA VAL A 333 9.82 -14.42 4.22
C VAL A 333 8.95 -15.68 4.36
N PRO A 334 9.47 -16.80 4.92
CA PRO A 334 8.73 -18.04 5.10
C PRO A 334 7.78 -17.94 6.31
N TRP A 335 6.72 -17.12 6.19
CA TRP A 335 5.79 -16.82 7.29
C TRP A 335 5.14 -18.06 7.92
N GLY A 336 4.92 -19.13 7.15
CA GLY A 336 4.34 -20.38 7.64
C GLY A 336 5.28 -21.19 8.55
N GLU A 337 6.59 -20.99 8.42
CA GLU A 337 7.63 -21.61 9.23
C GLU A 337 8.02 -20.69 10.40
N VAL A 338 8.17 -19.39 10.15
CA VAL A 338 8.45 -18.36 11.17
C VAL A 338 7.36 -18.32 12.24
N SER A 339 6.09 -18.45 11.86
CA SER A 339 4.97 -18.45 12.83
C SER A 339 4.85 -19.73 13.66
N LYS A 340 5.42 -20.85 13.19
CA LYS A 340 5.46 -22.12 13.95
C LYS A 340 6.62 -22.15 14.94
N ASN A 341 7.81 -21.76 14.49
CA ASN A 341 9.06 -21.85 15.25
C ASN A 341 9.84 -20.51 15.19
N PRO A 342 9.34 -19.42 15.79
CA PRO A 342 9.95 -18.09 15.64
C PRO A 342 11.41 -18.06 16.10
N ALA A 343 11.75 -18.75 17.20
CA ALA A 343 13.11 -18.84 17.74
C ALA A 343 14.13 -19.51 16.82
N HIS A 344 13.71 -20.22 15.77
CA HIS A 344 14.61 -20.81 14.78
C HIS A 344 14.97 -19.84 13.64
N TYR A 345 14.14 -18.82 13.41
CA TYR A 345 14.29 -17.89 12.29
C TYR A 345 14.62 -16.47 12.74
N LEU A 346 14.10 -16.01 13.88
CA LEU A 346 14.22 -14.66 14.40
C LEU A 346 15.01 -14.63 15.69
N ASP A 347 15.80 -13.58 15.84
CA ASP A 347 16.35 -13.19 17.14
C ASP A 347 15.20 -12.76 18.05
N LEU A 348 15.02 -13.45 19.17
CA LEU A 348 13.89 -13.19 20.08
C LEU A 348 14.01 -11.83 20.77
N GLU A 349 15.22 -11.26 20.88
CA GLU A 349 15.43 -9.92 21.44
C GLU A 349 14.81 -8.83 20.54
N CYS A 350 14.72 -9.07 19.23
CA CYS A 350 14.07 -8.18 18.26
C CYS A 350 12.52 -8.29 18.23
N VAL A 351 11.93 -9.20 19.01
CA VAL A 351 10.48 -9.47 19.04
C VAL A 351 9.92 -9.09 20.42
N PRO A 352 8.75 -8.42 20.51
CA PRO A 352 8.13 -8.15 21.82
C PRO A 352 7.84 -9.45 22.59
N GLU A 353 8.16 -9.47 23.88
CA GLU A 353 7.85 -10.62 24.75
C GLU A 353 6.36 -11.03 24.64
N ASN A 354 6.12 -12.34 24.60
CA ASN A 354 4.78 -12.96 24.48
C ASN A 354 4.03 -12.68 23.17
N MET A 355 4.64 -12.07 22.15
CA MET A 355 3.98 -11.86 20.86
C MET A 355 4.07 -13.09 19.94
N VAL A 356 2.92 -13.52 19.41
CA VAL A 356 2.88 -14.52 18.32
C VAL A 356 3.19 -13.84 16.99
N VAL A 357 4.36 -14.14 16.40
CA VAL A 357 4.73 -13.65 15.06
C VAL A 357 3.85 -14.31 14.00
N LYS A 358 3.17 -13.50 13.20
CA LYS A 358 2.35 -13.90 12.04
C LYS A 358 2.75 -13.09 10.81
N ASP A 359 2.19 -13.39 9.64
CA ASP A 359 2.32 -12.48 8.48
C ASP A 359 1.74 -11.08 8.87
N PRO A 360 2.50 -9.98 8.71
CA PRO A 360 2.03 -8.63 9.00
C PRO A 360 0.73 -8.23 8.29
N SER A 361 0.41 -8.81 7.13
CA SER A 361 -0.88 -8.61 6.45
C SER A 361 -2.10 -9.12 7.24
N HIS A 362 -1.89 -9.89 8.31
CA HIS A 362 -2.93 -10.35 9.23
C HIS A 362 -2.74 -9.85 10.67
N MET A 363 -1.83 -8.89 10.90
CA MET A 363 -1.66 -8.27 12.23
C MET A 363 -2.68 -7.16 12.45
N GLN A 364 -3.28 -7.15 13.65
CA GLN A 364 -4.16 -6.07 14.10
C GLN A 364 -3.38 -4.81 14.48
N LYS A 365 -4.08 -3.67 14.51
CA LYS A 365 -3.57 -2.33 14.84
C LYS A 365 -2.74 -2.30 16.13
N ASP A 366 -3.20 -2.99 17.17
CA ASP A 366 -2.56 -3.01 18.48
C ASP A 366 -1.28 -3.84 18.47
N THR A 367 -1.32 -5.04 17.85
CA THR A 367 -0.14 -5.89 17.65
C THR A 367 0.98 -5.12 16.93
N ILE A 368 0.62 -4.42 15.84
CA ILE A 368 1.56 -3.58 15.10
C ILE A 368 2.10 -2.42 15.95
N THR A 369 1.27 -1.84 16.80
CA THR A 369 1.67 -0.75 17.69
C THR A 369 2.65 -1.23 18.77
N VAL A 370 2.47 -2.46 19.27
CA VAL A 370 3.42 -3.13 20.18
C VAL A 370 4.75 -3.41 19.48
N VAL A 371 4.73 -4.04 18.29
CA VAL A 371 5.93 -4.30 17.47
C VAL A 371 6.72 -3.02 17.22
N TYR A 372 6.06 -1.99 16.70
CA TYR A 372 6.70 -0.71 16.39
C TYR A 372 7.27 -0.02 17.63
N SER A 373 6.60 -0.13 18.77
CA SER A 373 7.08 0.44 20.03
C SER A 373 8.29 -0.31 20.59
N HIS A 374 8.39 -1.63 20.38
CA HIS A 374 9.57 -2.44 20.68
C HIS A 374 10.74 -2.05 19.78
N TRP A 375 10.53 -2.06 18.46
CA TRP A 375 11.54 -1.66 17.48
C TRP A 375 12.07 -0.24 17.68
N LYS A 376 11.22 0.70 18.12
CA LYS A 376 11.66 2.04 18.49
C LYS A 376 12.60 2.05 19.71
N LYS A 377 12.48 1.09 20.64
CA LYS A 377 13.45 0.93 21.75
C LYS A 377 14.76 0.35 21.22
N CYS A 378 14.75 -0.74 20.46
CA CYS A 378 15.95 -1.33 19.85
C CYS A 378 16.75 -0.26 19.06
N ALA A 379 16.08 0.48 18.17
CA ALA A 379 16.69 1.56 17.40
C ALA A 379 17.21 2.72 18.26
N SER A 380 16.72 2.91 19.49
CA SER A 380 17.26 3.90 20.44
C SER A 380 18.47 3.38 21.24
N HIS A 381 18.71 2.08 21.22
CA HIS A 381 19.87 1.40 21.81
C HIS A 381 20.96 1.06 20.77
N ASP A 382 20.80 1.50 19.51
CA ASP A 382 21.68 1.16 18.38
C ASP A 382 21.67 -0.36 18.05
N GLU A 383 20.55 -1.02 18.36
CA GLU A 383 20.31 -2.44 18.09
C GLU A 383 19.39 -2.61 16.86
N PRO A 384 19.61 -3.63 16.01
CA PRO A 384 18.81 -3.83 14.82
C PRO A 384 17.36 -4.17 15.20
N ILE A 385 16.41 -3.47 14.56
CA ILE A 385 14.99 -3.63 14.87
C ILE A 385 14.46 -5.04 14.56
N VAL A 386 15.00 -5.69 13.54
CA VAL A 386 14.72 -7.09 13.19
C VAL A 386 16.01 -7.76 12.74
N ARG A 387 16.38 -8.85 13.40
CA ARG A 387 17.45 -9.75 12.98
C ARG A 387 16.87 -11.14 12.75
N PHE A 388 17.12 -11.71 11.57
CA PHE A 388 16.94 -13.14 11.35
C PHE A 388 18.21 -13.88 11.78
N VAL A 389 18.05 -15.05 12.40
CA VAL A 389 19.11 -15.97 12.82
C VAL A 389 19.12 -17.27 12.01
N GLY A 390 18.04 -17.54 11.27
CA GLY A 390 17.88 -18.72 10.42
C GLY A 390 17.10 -18.42 9.15
N TYR A 391 17.24 -19.29 8.17
CA TYR A 391 16.64 -19.16 6.84
C TYR A 391 16.30 -20.52 6.24
N ARG A 392 15.44 -20.53 5.22
CA ARG A 392 15.17 -21.75 4.45
C ARG A 392 16.32 -22.00 3.47
N GLN A 393 16.91 -23.19 3.49
CA GLN A 393 18.08 -23.53 2.66
C GLN A 393 17.91 -23.24 1.16
N ALA A 394 16.69 -23.32 0.64
CA ALA A 394 16.36 -23.04 -0.77
C ALA A 394 16.33 -21.54 -1.13
N ASP A 395 16.22 -20.64 -0.14
CA ASP A 395 16.14 -19.19 -0.37
C ASP A 395 17.53 -18.54 -0.43
N PHE A 396 18.54 -19.22 0.14
CA PHE A 396 19.93 -18.75 0.21
C PHE A 396 20.55 -18.69 -1.19
N TYR A 397 20.96 -17.49 -1.59
CA TYR A 397 21.61 -17.29 -2.88
C TYR A 397 23.10 -17.63 -2.76
N ASP A 398 23.43 -18.90 -2.99
CA ASP A 398 24.82 -19.32 -3.15
C ASP A 398 25.41 -18.66 -4.41
N SER A 399 26.19 -17.61 -4.19
CA SER A 399 26.88 -16.83 -5.23
C SER A 399 27.92 -17.65 -5.99
N HIS A 400 28.34 -18.81 -5.46
CA HIS A 400 29.24 -19.76 -6.09
C HIS A 400 28.53 -20.83 -6.93
N ALA A 401 27.21 -21.01 -6.79
CA ALA A 401 26.39 -21.91 -7.61
C ALA A 401 26.12 -21.38 -9.04
N LYS A 402 27.16 -20.89 -9.73
CA LYS A 402 27.09 -20.38 -11.10
C LYS A 402 27.30 -21.46 -12.16
N LYS A 403 26.45 -21.39 -13.20
CA LYS A 403 26.62 -22.00 -14.54
C LYS A 403 26.45 -23.53 -14.66
N GLY A 404 25.35 -24.07 -14.15
CA GLY A 404 24.64 -25.16 -14.84
C GLY A 404 23.65 -24.55 -15.84
N GLY A 405 23.82 -24.76 -17.15
CA GLY A 405 23.07 -24.04 -18.17
C GLY A 405 21.60 -24.47 -18.29
N ALA A 406 20.67 -23.51 -18.18
CA ALA A 406 19.27 -23.69 -18.56
C ALA A 406 18.84 -22.57 -19.52
N ASN A 407 18.59 -22.93 -20.78
CA ASN A 407 18.11 -22.01 -21.83
C ASN A 407 16.63 -21.64 -21.59
N GLY A 408 16.38 -20.79 -20.58
CA GLY A 408 15.08 -20.19 -20.33
C GLY A 408 14.70 -19.22 -21.45
N LYS A 409 13.92 -19.68 -22.44
CA LYS A 409 13.37 -18.86 -23.52
C LYS A 409 12.59 -17.68 -22.92
N SER A 410 13.10 -16.46 -23.02
CA SER A 410 12.36 -15.29 -22.54
C SER A 410 11.16 -15.04 -23.46
N ARG A 411 9.95 -15.15 -22.90
CA ARG A 411 8.74 -14.68 -23.57
C ARG A 411 8.79 -13.15 -23.60
N ARG A 412 9.17 -12.58 -24.75
CA ARG A 412 8.88 -11.18 -25.05
C ARG A 412 7.35 -11.01 -25.11
N LYS A 413 6.83 -9.93 -24.54
CA LYS A 413 5.45 -9.50 -24.81
C LYS A 413 5.37 -9.08 -26.30
N PRO A 414 4.27 -9.33 -27.02
CA PRO A 414 4.07 -8.76 -28.34
C PRO A 414 4.04 -7.23 -28.26
N ASP A 415 4.56 -6.54 -29.28
CA ASP A 415 4.39 -5.10 -29.43
C ASP A 415 2.95 -4.78 -29.88
N TYR A 416 2.47 -3.60 -29.48
CA TYR A 416 1.10 -3.14 -29.71
C TYR A 416 0.85 -2.95 -31.21
N VAL A 417 -0.14 -3.66 -31.78
CA VAL A 417 -0.49 -3.53 -33.21
C VAL A 417 -1.29 -2.25 -33.41
N ASN A 418 -0.63 -1.19 -33.87
CA ASN A 418 -1.32 -0.02 -34.42
C ASN A 418 -1.97 -0.42 -35.76
N VAL A 419 -3.30 -0.48 -35.77
CA VAL A 419 -4.09 -0.58 -37.00
C VAL A 419 -4.20 0.81 -37.63
N THR A 420 -3.25 1.14 -38.51
CA THR A 420 -3.34 2.33 -39.37
C THR A 420 -4.31 2.03 -40.51
N SER A 421 -5.46 2.72 -40.52
CA SER A 421 -6.46 2.62 -41.58
C SER A 421 -6.09 3.58 -42.73
N ASP A 422 -5.57 3.06 -43.83
CA ASP A 422 -5.18 3.82 -45.03
C ASP A 422 -6.41 4.19 -45.90
N GLU A 423 -7.29 5.09 -45.44
CA GLU A 423 -8.43 5.59 -46.23
C GLU A 423 -8.65 7.13 -46.20
N GLU A 424 -7.59 7.93 -46.11
CA GLU A 424 -7.68 9.39 -46.39
C GLU A 424 -6.66 9.83 -47.46
N GLN A 425 -7.03 9.70 -48.74
CA GLN A 425 -6.16 10.14 -49.85
C GLN A 425 -6.88 10.71 -51.08
N TRP A 426 -8.03 11.38 -50.89
CA TRP A 426 -8.75 12.07 -51.98
C TRP A 426 -9.33 13.43 -51.58
N LEU A 427 -8.52 14.49 -51.68
CA LEU A 427 -8.94 15.80 -52.22
C LEU A 427 -7.71 16.69 -52.49
N LYS A 428 -7.59 17.18 -53.73
CA LYS A 428 -6.44 17.97 -54.21
C LYS A 428 -6.72 19.47 -54.19
N LYS A 429 -5.62 20.21 -53.96
CA LYS A 429 -5.35 21.62 -54.27
C LYS A 429 -6.17 22.26 -55.41
N VAL A 430 -6.65 23.49 -55.14
CA VAL A 430 -6.89 24.63 -56.04
C VAL A 430 -6.80 25.90 -55.16
N ASP A 431 -6.16 27.03 -55.46
CA ASP A 431 -4.98 27.36 -56.30
C ASP A 431 -4.38 28.72 -55.79
N ASP A 432 -3.27 29.20 -56.37
CA ASP A 432 -2.58 30.46 -55.99
C ASP A 432 -3.41 31.75 -56.19
N VAL A 433 -3.30 32.73 -55.27
CA VAL A 433 -3.40 34.18 -55.58
C VAL A 433 -2.34 34.97 -54.80
N LYS A 434 -1.72 35.95 -55.47
CA LYS A 434 -0.55 36.72 -55.02
C LYS A 434 -0.77 38.23 -55.25
N SER A 435 -0.68 39.04 -54.19
CA SER A 435 -0.68 40.52 -54.20
C SER A 435 -0.07 40.99 -52.87
N SER A 436 1.06 41.73 -52.81
CA SER A 436 1.18 43.20 -52.96
C SER A 436 0.07 43.93 -52.20
N SER A 437 0.28 44.81 -51.22
CA SER A 437 1.25 45.89 -50.98
C SER A 437 0.87 46.49 -49.60
N ASP A 438 1.50 47.46 -48.95
CA ASP A 438 2.80 48.15 -49.06
C ASP A 438 3.14 48.66 -47.63
N GLU A 439 4.20 49.43 -47.48
CA GLU A 439 4.75 49.95 -46.22
C GLU A 439 3.86 51.02 -45.55
N ASP A 440 4.07 51.25 -44.25
CA ASP A 440 4.13 52.60 -43.65
C ASP A 440 4.75 52.52 -42.24
N GLU A 441 5.95 53.08 -42.07
CA GLU A 441 6.54 53.37 -40.75
C GLU A 441 5.91 54.64 -40.16
N VAL A 442 5.59 54.66 -38.86
CA VAL A 442 5.37 55.92 -38.13
C VAL A 442 5.97 55.83 -36.72
N ASP A 443 6.92 56.72 -36.43
CA ASP A 443 7.45 56.98 -35.09
C ASP A 443 6.35 57.38 -34.09
N ILE A 444 6.45 56.90 -32.85
CA ILE A 444 5.75 57.53 -31.72
C ILE A 444 6.73 57.84 -30.59
N ASP A 445 6.65 59.09 -30.16
CA ASP A 445 7.65 59.84 -29.40
C ASP A 445 7.62 59.55 -27.87
N THR A 446 8.62 60.07 -27.16
CA THR A 446 8.91 59.76 -25.76
C THR A 446 8.38 60.83 -24.80
N THR A 447 7.99 60.40 -23.58
CA THR A 447 7.71 61.21 -22.36
C THR A 447 6.35 61.92 -22.25
N PRO A 448 5.91 62.36 -21.04
CA PRO A 448 6.37 62.00 -19.68
C PRO A 448 5.27 61.45 -18.74
N ILE A 449 5.69 60.83 -17.64
CA ILE A 449 4.84 60.43 -16.50
C ILE A 449 4.32 61.68 -15.77
N SER A 450 3.02 61.69 -15.44
CA SER A 450 2.37 62.75 -14.66
C SER A 450 1.62 62.14 -13.46
N ASP A 451 2.10 62.40 -12.26
CA ASP A 451 1.46 62.00 -11.01
C ASP A 451 0.19 62.85 -10.74
N SER A 452 -0.99 62.27 -10.94
CA SER A 452 -2.19 62.72 -10.20
C SER A 452 -3.21 61.59 -10.05
N CYS A 453 -3.43 61.17 -8.79
CA CYS A 453 -4.44 60.17 -8.44
C CYS A 453 -5.75 60.88 -8.04
N PRO A 454 -6.87 60.72 -8.79
CA PRO A 454 -8.16 61.28 -8.39
C PRO A 454 -8.79 60.44 -7.28
N LYS A 455 -9.14 61.08 -6.15
CA LYS A 455 -9.96 60.45 -5.12
C LYS A 455 -11.41 60.32 -5.62
N TYR A 456 -11.81 59.12 -6.03
CA TYR A 456 -13.22 58.81 -6.29
C TYR A 456 -13.98 58.67 -4.96
N HIS A 457 -14.80 59.65 -4.63
CA HIS A 457 -15.84 59.50 -3.61
C HIS A 457 -17.00 58.69 -4.19
N LEU A 458 -17.12 57.41 -3.83
CA LEU A 458 -18.34 56.65 -4.08
C LEU A 458 -19.50 57.31 -3.33
N THR A 459 -20.53 57.74 -4.06
CA THR A 459 -21.74 58.33 -3.48
C THR A 459 -22.68 57.26 -2.93
N ARG A 460 -23.40 57.63 -1.87
CA ARG A 460 -24.26 56.76 -1.06
C ARG A 460 -25.43 56.11 -1.83
N ASP A 461 -25.70 56.56 -3.05
CA ASP A 461 -26.82 56.08 -3.86
C ASP A 461 -26.46 54.93 -4.81
N MET A 462 -25.19 54.75 -5.21
CA MET A 462 -24.77 53.50 -5.88
C MET A 462 -24.86 52.30 -4.93
N LEU A 463 -24.59 52.52 -3.64
CA LEU A 463 -24.80 51.51 -2.58
C LEU A 463 -26.28 51.15 -2.34
N LYS A 464 -27.25 51.84 -2.98
CA LYS A 464 -28.68 51.49 -2.92
C LYS A 464 -29.21 50.76 -4.15
N SER A 465 -28.51 50.79 -5.30
CA SER A 465 -28.90 49.99 -6.48
C SER A 465 -28.44 48.54 -6.37
N PHE A 466 -27.43 48.24 -5.54
CA PHE A 466 -27.13 46.89 -5.02
C PHE A 466 -28.24 46.36 -4.07
N ARG A 467 -29.50 46.36 -4.53
CA ARG A 467 -30.61 45.65 -3.92
C ARG A 467 -30.38 44.15 -4.05
N LYS A 468 -29.53 43.60 -3.17
CA LYS A 468 -29.33 42.17 -2.88
C LYS A 468 -29.96 41.24 -3.94
N GLN A 469 -29.28 41.06 -5.07
CA GLN A 469 -29.58 39.94 -5.97
C GLN A 469 -29.56 38.69 -5.10
N ARG A 470 -30.73 38.09 -4.89
CA ARG A 470 -30.85 36.87 -4.13
C ARG A 470 -30.48 35.76 -5.09
N LEU A 471 -29.35 35.12 -4.83
CA LEU A 471 -29.00 33.88 -5.49
C LEU A 471 -30.19 32.90 -5.41
N PRO A 472 -30.43 32.08 -6.45
CA PRO A 472 -31.56 31.17 -6.50
C PRO A 472 -31.69 30.31 -5.23
N VAL A 473 -32.92 29.93 -4.85
CA VAL A 473 -33.14 29.24 -3.57
C VAL A 473 -32.33 27.94 -3.46
N TRP A 474 -32.14 27.23 -4.57
CA TRP A 474 -31.31 26.01 -4.66
C TRP A 474 -29.81 26.27 -4.46
N ASP A 475 -29.31 27.48 -4.72
CA ASP A 475 -27.90 27.83 -4.51
C ASP A 475 -27.54 27.94 -3.01
N SER A 476 -28.55 28.23 -2.19
CA SER A 476 -28.40 28.27 -0.73
C SER A 476 -28.33 26.88 -0.07
N TRP A 477 -28.49 25.78 -0.81
CA TRP A 477 -28.73 24.45 -0.27
C TRP A 477 -27.56 23.82 0.49
N THR A 478 -27.93 22.80 1.28
CA THR A 478 -27.04 21.90 2.01
C THR A 478 -27.04 20.52 1.37
N TRP A 479 -25.86 19.90 1.26
CA TRP A 479 -25.59 18.63 0.58
C TRP A 479 -26.28 17.38 1.19
N SER A 480 -27.21 17.55 2.12
CA SER A 480 -27.87 16.50 2.88
C SER A 480 -29.12 15.90 2.22
N GLN A 481 -29.58 16.45 1.10
CA GLN A 481 -30.73 15.92 0.34
C GLN A 481 -30.26 15.13 -0.88
N THR A 482 -30.86 13.97 -1.08
CA THR A 482 -30.50 13.05 -2.18
C THR A 482 -30.87 13.60 -3.56
N TYR A 483 -31.97 14.36 -3.65
CA TYR A 483 -32.53 14.90 -4.89
C TYR A 483 -32.91 16.38 -4.73
N LEU A 484 -32.98 17.14 -5.83
CA LEU A 484 -33.53 18.51 -5.82
C LEU A 484 -35.08 18.49 -5.76
N PRO A 485 -35.73 19.62 -5.39
CA PRO A 485 -37.18 19.68 -5.29
C PRO A 485 -37.85 19.53 -6.64
N GLN A 486 -38.98 18.81 -6.67
CA GLN A 486 -39.81 18.59 -7.86
C GLN A 486 -40.09 19.85 -8.71
N ASN A 487 -40.19 21.04 -8.10
CA ASN A 487 -40.43 22.28 -8.84
C ASN A 487 -39.26 22.71 -9.76
N ILE A 488 -38.05 22.18 -9.58
CA ILE A 488 -36.91 22.41 -10.48
C ILE A 488 -36.99 21.45 -11.68
N HIS A 489 -37.50 20.24 -11.48
CA HIS A 489 -37.66 19.21 -12.51
C HIS A 489 -38.87 19.45 -13.44
N GLY A 490 -39.75 20.41 -13.12
CA GLY A 490 -41.01 20.63 -13.85
C GLY A 490 -41.16 21.97 -14.58
N ASN A 491 -40.22 22.91 -14.48
CA ASN A 491 -40.35 24.22 -15.12
C ASN A 491 -39.01 24.76 -15.69
N MET A 492 -38.89 24.75 -17.03
CA MET A 492 -37.65 25.14 -17.74
C MET A 492 -37.37 26.62 -17.61
N GLU A 493 -38.40 27.46 -17.70
CA GLU A 493 -38.28 28.91 -17.55
C GLU A 493 -37.68 29.28 -16.18
N THR A 494 -38.03 28.53 -15.13
CA THR A 494 -37.49 28.72 -13.77
C THR A 494 -36.01 28.33 -13.68
N VAL A 495 -35.59 27.28 -14.39
CA VAL A 495 -34.18 26.86 -14.44
C VAL A 495 -33.36 27.85 -15.27
N SER A 496 -33.80 28.17 -16.49
CA SER A 496 -33.09 29.11 -17.37
C SER A 496 -32.99 30.51 -16.77
N ALA A 497 -34.06 31.05 -16.17
CA ALA A 497 -34.00 32.34 -15.48
C ALA A 497 -33.02 32.32 -14.29
N ALA A 498 -32.98 31.22 -13.52
CA ALA A 498 -32.04 31.08 -12.41
C ALA A 498 -30.57 30.96 -12.89
N LEU A 499 -30.32 30.32 -14.05
CA LEU A 499 -29.01 30.27 -14.69
C LEU A 499 -28.59 31.63 -15.26
N GLU A 500 -29.52 32.40 -15.81
CA GLU A 500 -29.29 33.77 -16.29
C GLU A 500 -29.01 34.74 -15.13
N ASP A 501 -29.79 34.70 -14.04
CA ASP A 501 -29.53 35.45 -12.81
C ASP A 501 -28.13 35.16 -12.23
N VAL A 502 -27.73 33.88 -12.24
CA VAL A 502 -26.40 33.43 -11.80
C VAL A 502 -25.28 33.87 -12.75
N SER A 503 -25.53 33.86 -14.07
CA SER A 503 -24.57 34.34 -15.08
C SER A 503 -24.32 35.85 -14.98
N ASN A 504 -25.37 36.61 -14.63
CA ASN A 504 -25.31 38.07 -14.48
C ASN A 504 -24.84 38.52 -13.08
N TYR A 505 -24.51 37.59 -12.18
CA TYR A 505 -24.14 37.91 -10.80
C TYR A 505 -22.66 38.28 -10.68
N GLN A 506 -22.37 39.52 -10.28
CA GLN A 506 -21.00 39.97 -10.05
C GLN A 506 -20.44 39.45 -8.71
N PHE A 507 -19.48 38.53 -8.79
CA PHE A 507 -18.86 37.92 -7.63
C PHE A 507 -17.91 38.89 -6.90
N ASN A 508 -18.38 39.46 -5.79
CA ASN A 508 -17.56 40.32 -4.92
C ASN A 508 -16.44 39.58 -4.17
N SER A 509 -16.41 38.24 -4.23
CA SER A 509 -15.32 37.43 -3.70
C SER A 509 -15.24 36.07 -4.38
N HIS A 510 -14.02 35.54 -4.49
CA HIS A 510 -13.73 34.17 -4.91
C HIS A 510 -14.50 33.11 -4.07
N GLY A 511 -14.69 33.36 -2.76
CA GLY A 511 -15.45 32.46 -1.89
C GLY A 511 -16.94 32.38 -2.27
N THR A 512 -17.53 33.50 -2.70
CA THR A 512 -18.92 33.54 -3.17
C THR A 512 -19.09 32.77 -4.47
N GLY A 513 -18.25 33.00 -5.48
CA GLY A 513 -18.37 32.31 -6.77
C GLY A 513 -18.15 30.80 -6.67
N ARG A 514 -17.27 30.34 -5.78
CA ARG A 514 -17.12 28.90 -5.47
C ARG A 514 -18.38 28.26 -4.87
N ILE A 515 -19.14 28.98 -4.04
CA ILE A 515 -20.42 28.48 -3.53
C ILE A 515 -21.42 28.32 -4.68
N VAL A 516 -21.43 29.25 -5.65
CA VAL A 516 -22.32 29.18 -6.81
C VAL A 516 -21.94 28.05 -7.77
N ILE A 517 -20.65 27.82 -8.00
CA ILE A 517 -20.17 26.64 -8.75
C ILE A 517 -20.60 25.33 -8.06
N LEU A 518 -20.55 25.27 -6.72
CA LEU A 518 -21.06 24.12 -5.95
C LEU A 518 -22.58 23.92 -6.11
N GLY A 519 -23.37 25.00 -6.10
CA GLY A 519 -24.81 24.95 -6.35
C GLY A 519 -25.16 24.44 -7.76
N LEU A 520 -24.45 24.94 -8.78
CA LEU A 520 -24.58 24.46 -10.16
C LEU A 520 -24.15 23.00 -10.32
N GLY A 521 -23.12 22.56 -9.59
CA GLY A 521 -22.68 21.16 -9.57
C GLY A 521 -23.73 20.19 -9.00
N LEU A 522 -24.56 20.63 -8.04
CA LEU A 522 -25.72 19.85 -7.59
C LEU A 522 -26.79 19.74 -8.69
N LEU A 523 -27.03 20.82 -9.45
CA LEU A 523 -27.99 20.80 -10.56
C LEU A 523 -27.54 19.86 -11.69
N LEU A 524 -26.24 19.82 -12.02
CA LEU A 524 -25.68 18.81 -12.95
C LEU A 524 -25.86 17.37 -12.48
N ARG A 525 -25.70 17.11 -11.17
CA ARG A 525 -25.94 15.79 -10.59
C ARG A 525 -27.39 15.34 -10.83
N GLU A 526 -28.35 16.25 -10.66
CA GLU A 526 -29.76 15.94 -10.93
C GLU A 526 -30.08 15.80 -12.42
N CYS A 527 -29.45 16.58 -13.31
CA CYS A 527 -29.56 16.35 -14.75
C CYS A 527 -29.14 14.92 -15.09
N ARG A 528 -28.07 14.43 -14.46
CA ARG A 528 -27.62 13.05 -14.63
C ARG A 528 -28.58 12.03 -14.03
N HIS A 529 -29.12 12.26 -12.84
CA HIS A 529 -30.14 11.37 -12.25
C HIS A 529 -31.42 11.28 -13.09
N ALA A 530 -31.82 12.37 -13.77
CA ALA A 530 -32.92 12.37 -14.72
C ALA A 530 -32.58 11.61 -16.02
N GLN A 531 -31.35 11.71 -16.52
CA GLN A 531 -30.88 10.98 -17.70
C GLN A 531 -30.68 9.48 -17.47
N GLU A 532 -30.33 9.08 -16.26
CA GLU A 532 -30.12 7.68 -15.84
C GLU A 532 -31.40 7.03 -15.25
N TYR A 533 -32.54 7.72 -15.27
CA TYR A 533 -33.81 7.19 -14.76
C TYR A 533 -34.47 6.24 -15.76
N GLU A 534 -34.51 4.94 -15.43
CA GLU A 534 -35.29 3.93 -16.13
C GLU A 534 -36.43 3.46 -15.23
N ALA A 535 -37.69 3.60 -15.67
CA ALA A 535 -38.87 3.50 -14.81
C ALA A 535 -39.14 2.08 -14.27
N ASP A 536 -38.57 1.07 -14.92
CA ASP A 536 -38.61 -0.34 -14.55
C ASP A 536 -37.40 -0.81 -13.73
N GLU A 537 -36.30 -0.03 -13.71
CA GLU A 537 -35.12 -0.29 -12.87
C GLU A 537 -35.06 0.60 -11.60
N ALA A 538 -35.89 1.66 -11.52
CA ALA A 538 -35.90 2.60 -10.41
C ALA A 538 -36.24 1.95 -9.05
N ASP A 539 -35.35 2.12 -8.07
CA ASP A 539 -35.59 1.70 -6.69
C ASP A 539 -36.72 2.55 -6.03
N ALA A 540 -37.42 1.99 -5.05
CA ALA A 540 -38.58 2.64 -4.41
C ALA A 540 -38.26 3.90 -3.57
N ASP A 541 -36.98 4.27 -3.44
CA ASP A 541 -36.52 5.54 -2.85
C ASP A 541 -36.16 6.62 -3.90
N VAL A 542 -36.22 6.29 -5.19
CA VAL A 542 -36.04 7.23 -6.31
C VAL A 542 -37.36 7.96 -6.59
N PRO A 543 -37.40 9.30 -6.62
CA PRO A 543 -38.66 10.02 -6.86
C PRO A 543 -39.17 9.90 -8.30
N ASP A 544 -40.44 9.48 -8.45
CA ASP A 544 -41.14 9.33 -9.74
C ASP A 544 -41.02 10.54 -10.68
N TYR A 545 -40.87 11.76 -10.13
CA TYR A 545 -40.75 12.99 -10.92
C TYR A 545 -39.47 13.07 -11.76
N LEU A 546 -38.45 12.24 -11.47
CA LEU A 546 -37.24 12.15 -12.29
C LEU A 546 -37.55 11.61 -13.69
N GLY A 547 -38.48 10.66 -13.83
CA GLY A 547 -38.90 10.15 -15.14
C GLY A 547 -39.67 11.16 -16.00
N SER A 548 -40.17 12.24 -15.39
CA SER A 548 -40.79 13.39 -16.06
C SER A 548 -39.90 14.65 -16.03
N SER A 549 -38.65 14.53 -15.62
CA SER A 549 -37.78 15.66 -15.36
C SER A 549 -37.32 16.33 -16.65
N ILE A 550 -37.51 17.64 -16.75
CA ILE A 550 -36.99 18.46 -17.85
C ILE A 550 -35.46 18.55 -17.88
N LEU A 551 -34.78 18.15 -16.79
CA LEU A 551 -33.32 18.26 -16.62
C LEU A 551 -32.57 17.23 -17.48
N GLY A 552 -32.76 17.30 -18.80
CA GLY A 552 -32.12 16.42 -19.79
C GLY A 552 -30.70 16.89 -20.15
N PHE A 553 -30.20 16.40 -21.30
CA PHE A 553 -28.87 16.77 -21.81
C PHE A 553 -28.73 18.27 -22.06
N GLU A 554 -29.70 18.88 -22.74
CA GLU A 554 -29.66 20.32 -23.08
C GLU A 554 -29.56 21.25 -21.86
N VAL A 555 -30.22 20.88 -20.75
CA VAL A 555 -30.12 21.65 -19.49
C VAL A 555 -28.75 21.41 -18.84
N GLY A 556 -28.23 20.19 -18.90
CA GLY A 556 -26.87 19.86 -18.47
C GLY A 556 -25.82 20.72 -19.18
N ASP A 557 -25.87 20.76 -20.52
CA ASP A 557 -24.93 21.52 -21.35
C ASP A 557 -24.96 23.04 -21.01
N GLN A 558 -26.16 23.61 -20.83
CA GLN A 558 -26.32 25.01 -20.39
C GLN A 558 -25.67 25.28 -19.02
N ILE A 559 -25.78 24.35 -18.07
CA ILE A 559 -25.17 24.49 -16.73
C ILE A 559 -23.64 24.37 -16.83
N GLU A 560 -23.10 23.46 -17.64
CA GLU A 560 -21.65 23.33 -17.83
C GLU A 560 -21.02 24.57 -18.47
N GLU A 561 -21.72 25.20 -19.42
CA GLU A 561 -21.34 26.49 -19.99
C GLU A 561 -21.27 27.57 -18.89
N LYS A 562 -22.31 27.67 -18.04
CA LYS A 562 -22.36 28.67 -16.96
C LYS A 562 -21.30 28.44 -15.89
N ILE A 563 -21.06 27.20 -15.48
CA ILE A 563 -19.95 26.86 -14.58
C ILE A 563 -18.63 27.34 -15.18
N THR A 564 -18.37 27.04 -16.45
CA THR A 564 -17.10 27.39 -17.11
C THR A 564 -16.89 28.91 -17.19
N GLY A 565 -17.95 29.70 -17.44
CA GLY A 565 -17.89 31.16 -17.38
C GLY A 565 -17.58 31.69 -15.98
N ILE A 566 -18.28 31.18 -14.96
CA ILE A 566 -18.09 31.59 -13.56
C ILE A 566 -16.71 31.16 -13.02
N GLU A 567 -16.20 29.99 -13.43
CA GLU A 567 -14.83 29.55 -13.13
C GLU A 567 -13.80 30.59 -13.62
N ALA A 568 -13.95 31.11 -14.84
CA ALA A 568 -13.07 32.12 -15.40
C ALA A 568 -13.12 33.45 -14.63
N ASP A 569 -14.31 33.95 -14.30
CA ASP A 569 -14.50 35.17 -13.50
C ASP A 569 -13.91 35.03 -12.09
N VAL A 570 -14.13 33.87 -11.46
CA VAL A 570 -13.60 33.54 -10.13
C VAL A 570 -12.07 33.39 -10.14
N GLU A 571 -11.48 32.91 -11.23
CA GLU A 571 -10.03 32.85 -11.40
C GLU A 571 -9.42 34.23 -11.70
N ALA A 572 -10.12 35.11 -12.44
CA ALA A 572 -9.71 36.50 -12.64
C ALA A 572 -9.62 37.24 -11.29
N LEU A 573 -10.64 37.10 -10.43
CA LEU A 573 -10.64 37.65 -9.07
C LEU A 573 -9.50 37.13 -8.19
N LEU A 574 -9.06 35.88 -8.38
CA LEU A 574 -7.86 35.36 -7.71
C LEU A 574 -6.58 36.04 -8.21
N LYS A 575 -6.43 36.20 -9.53
CA LYS A 575 -5.27 36.82 -10.16
C LYS A 575 -5.12 38.28 -9.71
N ASP A 576 -6.22 39.03 -9.71
CA ASP A 576 -6.26 40.42 -9.24
C ASP A 576 -6.01 40.54 -7.73
N GLY A 577 -6.61 39.68 -6.91
CA GLY A 577 -6.39 39.66 -5.47
C GLY A 577 -4.94 39.30 -5.06
N ASN A 578 -4.26 38.46 -5.84
CA ASN A 578 -2.90 38.03 -5.54
C ASN A 578 -1.84 39.11 -5.82
N LEU A 579 -2.12 40.07 -6.71
CA LEU A 579 -1.23 41.22 -6.96
C LEU A 579 -1.03 42.07 -5.69
N GLY A 580 -2.06 42.23 -4.86
CA GLY A 580 -1.96 42.96 -3.58
C GLY A 580 -1.15 42.21 -2.49
N LEU A 581 -1.30 40.88 -2.42
CA LEU A 581 -0.61 40.06 -1.41
C LEU A 581 0.86 39.76 -1.76
N SER A 582 1.19 39.70 -3.05
CA SER A 582 2.55 39.50 -3.56
C SER A 582 3.54 40.52 -3.01
N VAL A 583 3.18 41.81 -3.02
CA VAL A 583 4.03 42.92 -2.55
C VAL A 583 4.38 42.78 -1.06
N VAL A 584 3.38 42.52 -0.21
CA VAL A 584 3.57 42.33 1.23
C VAL A 584 4.46 41.12 1.53
N ARG A 585 4.33 40.05 0.73
CA ARG A 585 5.11 38.82 0.91
C ARG A 585 6.59 39.02 0.56
N GLN A 586 6.91 39.80 -0.48
CA GLN A 586 8.30 40.10 -0.85
C GLN A 586 9.03 40.90 0.24
N ASP A 587 8.37 41.86 0.89
CA ASP A 587 9.01 42.67 1.94
C ASP A 587 9.26 41.89 3.24
N ILE A 588 8.39 40.93 3.57
CA ILE A 588 8.63 39.98 4.67
C ILE A 588 9.85 39.08 4.38
N GLU A 589 9.97 38.60 3.14
CA GLU A 589 11.09 37.73 2.74
C GLU A 589 12.43 38.50 2.69
N LYS A 590 12.43 39.77 2.23
CA LYS A 590 13.60 40.67 2.32
C LYS A 590 14.08 40.82 3.76
N ARG A 591 13.20 41.12 4.72
CA ARG A 591 13.58 41.25 6.15
C ARG A 591 14.19 39.95 6.70
N ARG A 592 13.60 38.79 6.40
CA ARG A 592 14.11 37.47 6.83
C ARG A 592 15.49 37.16 6.26
N THR A 593 15.78 37.54 5.01
CA THR A 593 17.10 37.31 4.42
C THR A 593 18.18 38.24 5.00
N GLU A 594 17.83 39.48 5.37
CA GLU A 594 18.74 40.38 6.09
C GLU A 594 19.08 39.90 7.50
N GLU A 595 18.09 39.43 8.27
CA GLU A 595 18.30 38.86 9.60
C GLU A 595 19.22 37.62 9.54
N ARG A 596 19.03 36.75 8.54
CA ARG A 596 19.93 35.60 8.30
C ARG A 596 21.36 36.03 7.96
N LYS A 597 21.56 37.13 7.22
CA LYS A 597 22.90 37.70 6.94
C LYS A 597 23.55 38.25 8.22
N LYS A 598 22.80 39.03 9.03
CA LYS A 598 23.25 39.56 10.33
C LYS A 598 23.66 38.44 11.30
N LEU A 599 22.85 37.37 11.39
CA LEU A 599 23.15 36.22 12.26
C LEU A 599 24.40 35.44 11.81
N LYS A 600 24.66 35.33 10.49
CA LYS A 600 25.89 34.72 9.97
C LYS A 600 27.13 35.56 10.34
N GLN A 601 27.09 36.87 10.15
CA GLN A 601 28.20 37.77 10.54
C GLN A 601 28.46 37.77 12.06
N ALA A 602 27.42 37.70 12.89
CA ALA A 602 27.58 37.55 14.34
C ALA A 602 28.27 36.24 14.74
N LYS A 603 27.94 35.13 14.06
CA LYS A 603 28.59 33.82 14.29
C LYS A 603 30.05 33.80 13.85
N THR A 604 30.41 34.43 12.73
CA THR A 604 31.82 34.47 12.28
C THR A 604 32.69 35.32 13.23
N LYS A 605 32.23 36.50 13.66
CA LYS A 605 32.96 37.32 14.63
C LYS A 605 33.22 36.58 15.94
N LYS A 606 32.22 35.89 16.48
CA LYS A 606 32.36 35.10 17.72
C LYS A 606 33.33 33.91 17.58
N ALA A 607 33.46 33.33 16.38
CA ALA A 607 34.44 32.28 16.12
C ALA A 607 35.88 32.83 16.01
N GLU A 608 36.03 34.02 15.43
CA GLU A 608 37.30 34.74 15.31
C GLU A 608 37.84 35.17 16.68
N GLU A 609 36.99 35.78 17.52
CA GLU A 609 37.31 36.11 18.93
C GLU A 609 37.75 34.89 19.74
N ALA A 610 37.08 33.74 19.54
CA ALA A 610 37.45 32.49 20.21
C ALA A 610 38.82 31.95 19.75
N SER A 611 39.16 32.11 18.46
CA SER A 611 40.47 31.72 17.92
C SER A 611 41.60 32.57 18.50
N ILE A 612 41.41 33.89 18.58
CA ILE A 612 42.37 34.83 19.17
C ILE A 612 42.60 34.53 20.66
N ALA A 613 41.54 34.14 21.39
CA ALA A 613 41.65 33.76 22.80
C ALA A 613 42.44 32.45 23.02
N ASP A 614 42.30 31.47 22.14
CA ASP A 614 43.04 30.19 22.20
C ASP A 614 44.53 30.37 21.81
N GLU A 615 44.82 31.25 20.85
CA GLU A 615 46.20 31.59 20.47
C GLU A 615 46.93 32.34 21.59
N LYS A 616 46.28 33.31 22.25
CA LYS A 616 46.85 34.00 23.42
C LYS A 616 47.19 33.04 24.56
N ARG A 617 46.36 32.02 24.81
CA ARG A 617 46.63 30.99 25.84
C ARG A 617 47.88 30.16 25.52
N LYS A 618 48.10 29.79 24.25
CA LYS A 618 49.31 29.04 23.84
C LYS A 618 50.58 29.85 24.05
N VAL A 619 50.56 31.15 23.76
CA VAL A 619 51.70 32.05 24.01
C VAL A 619 52.01 32.18 25.50
N GLU A 620 50.98 32.28 26.37
CA GLU A 620 51.17 32.28 27.82
C GLU A 620 51.73 30.94 28.35
N GLU A 621 51.28 29.80 27.82
CA GLU A 621 51.77 28.47 28.21
C GLU A 621 53.23 28.25 27.76
N GLU A 622 53.60 28.68 26.55
CA GLU A 622 54.98 28.60 26.06
C GLU A 622 55.94 29.47 26.90
N ASN A 623 55.50 30.66 27.32
CA ASN A 623 56.29 31.54 28.18
C ASN A 623 56.52 30.93 29.56
N ARG A 624 55.49 30.33 30.20
CA ARG A 624 55.66 29.60 31.47
C ARG A 624 56.65 28.44 31.33
N SER A 625 56.59 27.67 30.24
CA SER A 625 57.54 26.57 30.01
C SER A 625 58.99 27.06 29.81
N LYS A 626 59.19 28.24 29.22
CA LYS A 626 60.52 28.86 29.11
C LYS A 626 61.05 29.37 30.45
N GLU A 627 60.18 29.91 31.30
CA GLU A 627 60.51 30.39 32.64
C GLU A 627 60.87 29.23 33.58
N GLU A 628 60.07 28.15 33.57
CA GLU A 628 60.32 26.94 34.35
C GLU A 628 61.67 26.28 33.98
N LYS A 629 62.02 26.25 32.69
CA LYS A 629 63.34 25.76 32.24
C LYS A 629 64.50 26.60 32.77
N ARG A 630 64.34 27.93 32.87
CA ARG A 630 65.37 28.82 33.44
C ARG A 630 65.54 28.57 34.93
N ALA A 631 64.43 28.43 35.68
CA ALA A 631 64.48 28.11 37.11
C ALA A 631 65.16 26.76 37.39
N VAL A 632 64.92 25.74 36.54
CA VAL A 632 65.59 24.43 36.65
C VAL A 632 67.09 24.54 36.35
N GLU A 633 67.50 25.34 35.36
CA GLU A 633 68.92 25.55 35.03
C GLU A 633 69.65 26.35 36.13
N GLU A 634 69.00 27.38 36.68
CA GLU A 634 69.52 28.19 37.78
C GLU A 634 69.73 27.34 39.04
N LYS A 635 68.73 26.54 39.43
CA LYS A 635 68.84 25.60 40.55
C LYS A 635 69.99 24.60 40.34
N LYS A 636 70.17 24.08 39.13
CA LYS A 636 71.30 23.18 38.81
C LYS A 636 72.65 23.87 39.04
N ARG A 637 72.78 25.17 38.71
CA ARG A 637 74.00 25.95 38.97
C ARG A 637 74.23 26.24 40.45
N GLU A 638 73.17 26.37 41.26
CA GLU A 638 73.29 26.46 42.73
C GLU A 638 73.74 25.13 43.34
N ASP A 639 73.12 24.02 42.95
CA ASP A 639 73.49 22.68 43.42
C ASP A 639 74.94 22.31 43.04
N GLU A 640 75.39 22.71 41.84
CA GLU A 640 76.78 22.54 41.40
C GLU A 640 77.78 23.38 42.21
N LYS A 641 77.43 24.63 42.58
CA LYS A 641 78.24 25.45 43.51
C LYS A 641 78.35 24.81 44.88
N ARG A 642 77.23 24.32 45.44
CA ARG A 642 77.21 23.62 46.74
C ARG A 642 78.09 22.38 46.73
N ALA A 643 78.03 21.57 45.66
CA ALA A 643 78.87 20.39 45.52
C ALA A 643 80.38 20.71 45.40
N VAL A 644 80.76 21.89 44.90
CA VAL A 644 82.16 22.36 44.89
C VAL A 644 82.58 22.84 46.27
N GLU A 645 81.71 23.53 47.00
CA GLU A 645 81.97 24.01 48.36
C GLU A 645 82.05 22.86 49.38
N GLU A 646 81.17 21.87 49.26
CA GLU A 646 81.18 20.62 50.04
C GLU A 646 82.48 19.85 49.87
N LYS A 647 82.96 19.67 48.63
CA LYS A 647 84.28 19.05 48.37
C LYS A 647 85.45 19.82 48.97
N ARG A 648 85.36 21.16 49.05
CA ARG A 648 86.39 21.98 49.70
C ARG A 648 86.41 21.75 51.21
N MET A 649 85.24 21.60 51.82
CA MET A 649 85.10 21.25 53.24
C MET A 649 85.61 19.84 53.52
N GLU A 650 85.31 18.84 52.67
CA GLU A 650 85.84 17.48 52.80
C GLU A 650 87.37 17.41 52.67
N GLU A 651 87.97 18.22 51.79
CA GLU A 651 89.42 18.32 51.63
C GLU A 651 90.07 18.98 52.85
N GLU A 652 89.47 20.05 53.39
CA GLU A 652 89.90 20.72 54.62
C GLU A 652 89.77 19.80 55.85
N GLU A 653 88.69 19.01 55.95
CA GLU A 653 88.52 17.98 56.98
C GLU A 653 89.54 16.84 56.83
N ARG A 654 89.88 16.41 55.60
CA ARG A 654 90.95 15.43 55.37
C ARG A 654 92.30 15.91 55.89
N LEU A 655 92.64 17.17 55.65
CA LEU A 655 93.88 17.79 56.14
C LEU A 655 93.89 17.90 57.67
N ALA A 656 92.76 18.25 58.29
CA ALA A 656 92.62 18.25 59.75
C ALA A 656 92.73 16.84 60.36
N ALA A 657 92.12 15.83 59.73
CA ALA A 657 92.20 14.44 60.15
C ALA A 657 93.62 13.87 59.99
N GLU A 658 94.35 14.26 58.95
CA GLU A 658 95.75 13.88 58.74
C GLU A 658 96.67 14.51 59.81
N ALA A 659 96.43 15.76 60.20
CA ALA A 659 97.12 16.40 61.33
C ALA A 659 96.86 15.69 62.68
N SER A 660 95.67 15.13 62.90
CA SER A 660 95.32 14.41 64.14
C SER A 660 96.04 13.06 64.33
N LYS A 661 96.51 12.42 63.24
CA LYS A 661 97.09 11.06 63.29
C LYS A 661 98.51 10.98 63.81
N ALA A 662 99.16 12.12 64.10
CA ALA A 662 100.48 12.17 64.73
C ALA A 662 100.44 11.98 66.28
N GLY A 663 99.24 11.82 66.88
CA GLY A 663 99.04 11.91 68.33
C GLY A 663 98.47 10.66 69.03
N ARG A 664 99.36 9.85 69.62
CA ARG A 664 99.17 9.24 70.97
C ARG A 664 98.25 8.02 71.16
N SER A 665 98.79 6.89 70.71
CA SER A 665 98.94 5.58 71.38
C SER A 665 98.56 5.39 72.89
N VAL A 666 98.29 4.10 73.22
CA VAL A 666 98.36 3.33 74.50
C VAL A 666 97.11 3.18 75.44
N ARG A 667 96.85 1.90 75.81
CA ARG A 667 96.03 1.29 76.92
C ARG A 667 94.53 1.08 76.61
N LYS A 668 93.90 -0.12 76.55
CA LYS A 668 94.08 -1.54 77.02
C LYS A 668 93.27 -1.89 78.30
N SER A 669 92.68 -3.10 78.32
CA SER A 669 91.86 -3.78 79.38
C SER A 669 90.42 -3.25 79.56
N ASP A 670 89.36 -4.00 79.97
CA ASP A 670 88.96 -5.44 79.95
C ASP A 670 87.52 -5.53 80.55
N ALA A 671 86.67 -6.59 80.54
CA ALA A 671 86.62 -7.92 79.90
C ALA A 671 85.19 -8.55 80.04
N LYS A 672 84.80 -9.47 79.11
CA LYS A 672 83.79 -10.58 79.23
C LYS A 672 82.32 -10.25 79.62
N GLY A 673 81.27 -10.86 79.01
CA GLY A 673 81.19 -11.73 77.82
C GLY A 673 79.96 -12.68 77.82
N LYS A 674 79.76 -13.39 76.67
CA LYS A 674 78.94 -14.61 76.43
C LYS A 674 77.40 -14.56 76.69
N GLY A 675 76.53 -15.05 75.80
CA GLY A 675 76.73 -15.51 74.41
C GLY A 675 75.54 -16.30 73.80
N LYS A 676 75.70 -16.66 72.50
CA LYS A 676 75.11 -17.80 71.74
C LYS A 676 73.57 -17.88 71.57
N ARG A 677 72.99 -17.71 70.35
CA ARG A 677 72.98 -18.55 69.09
C ARG A 677 71.66 -19.36 68.96
N PRO A 678 71.24 -19.90 67.78
CA PRO A 678 71.77 -19.82 66.40
C PRO A 678 70.69 -19.59 65.27
N ALA A 679 71.08 -19.82 64.00
CA ALA A 679 70.29 -19.94 62.74
C ALA A 679 69.86 -18.62 62.07
N ALA A 680 70.37 -18.27 60.87
CA ALA A 680 69.91 -18.63 59.50
C ALA A 680 68.78 -17.66 59.03
N ASP A 681 68.59 -17.30 57.75
CA ASP A 681 69.13 -17.77 56.45
C ASP A 681 69.18 -16.58 55.44
N LEU A 682 69.71 -16.80 54.23
CA LEU A 682 69.72 -15.85 53.10
C LEU A 682 68.41 -15.95 52.27
N GLY A 683 67.99 -14.84 51.64
CA GLY A 683 67.14 -14.91 50.43
C GLY A 683 65.85 -14.09 50.43
N GLU A 684 65.80 -13.14 49.49
CA GLU A 684 64.67 -12.42 48.88
C GLU A 684 63.37 -13.22 48.56
N PRO A 685 62.30 -12.58 48.02
CA PRO A 685 61.89 -11.15 48.05
C PRO A 685 60.38 -10.97 48.43
N LEU A 686 59.85 -9.73 48.41
CA LEU A 686 58.56 -9.30 47.76
C LEU A 686 57.77 -8.18 48.49
N LYS A 687 57.34 -7.19 47.68
CA LYS A 687 56.00 -6.53 47.62
C LYS A 687 55.53 -5.54 48.71
N LYS A 688 54.92 -4.45 48.18
CA LYS A 688 53.90 -3.52 48.75
C LYS A 688 54.44 -2.50 49.78
N LYS A 689 53.91 -1.27 49.88
CA LYS A 689 52.75 -0.63 49.21
C LYS A 689 52.96 0.90 49.22
N VAL A 690 52.84 1.58 48.07
CA VAL A 690 52.64 3.04 48.03
C VAL A 690 51.13 3.32 48.04
N LYS A 691 50.69 4.34 48.79
CA LYS A 691 49.32 4.86 48.71
C LYS A 691 49.34 6.38 48.93
N ALA A 692 49.33 7.12 47.82
CA ALA A 692 49.13 8.57 47.78
C ALA A 692 47.91 8.89 46.91
N SER A 693 47.45 10.13 46.97
CA SER A 693 46.07 10.54 46.68
C SER A 693 45.89 11.45 45.45
N HIS A 694 44.66 11.46 44.93
CA HIS A 694 44.04 12.53 44.12
C HIS A 694 44.47 12.64 42.63
N PRO A 695 43.77 13.43 41.78
CA PRO A 695 43.20 12.91 40.53
C PRO A 695 43.73 13.60 39.25
N ASP A 696 43.38 13.08 38.07
CA ASP A 696 42.87 13.92 36.98
C ASP A 696 42.30 13.14 35.78
N LEU A 697 41.44 13.82 35.01
CA LEU A 697 40.86 13.36 33.73
C LEU A 697 41.70 13.90 32.53
N PRO A 698 41.22 13.83 31.27
CA PRO A 698 41.40 12.66 30.42
C PRO A 698 42.28 12.96 29.17
N ARG A 699 43.04 11.97 28.69
CA ARG A 699 43.83 12.08 27.44
C ARG A 699 43.24 11.28 26.27
N ARG A 700 43.33 11.90 25.09
CA ARG A 700 42.77 11.46 23.81
C ARG A 700 43.30 10.09 23.35
N SER A 701 42.40 9.22 22.87
CA SER A 701 42.76 8.02 22.10
C SER A 701 43.19 8.39 20.67
N ARG A 702 44.24 7.73 20.17
CA ARG A 702 44.73 7.85 18.79
C ARG A 702 44.58 6.49 18.08
N ARG A 703 43.68 6.47 17.09
CA ARG A 703 43.85 5.83 15.76
C ARG A 703 45.04 4.88 15.61
N ASP A 704 44.76 3.58 15.52
CA ASP A 704 45.65 2.60 14.88
C ASP A 704 45.01 2.02 13.60
N LYS A 705 45.86 1.67 12.63
CA LYS A 705 45.47 1.10 11.33
C LYS A 705 45.61 -0.42 11.35
N VAL A 706 44.64 -1.14 10.82
CA VAL A 706 44.75 -2.59 10.55
C VAL A 706 44.82 -2.81 9.04
N GLY A 707 45.80 -3.61 8.59
CA GLY A 707 45.97 -4.01 7.19
C GLY A 707 45.35 -5.39 6.89
N PRO A 708 45.12 -5.72 5.61
CA PRO A 708 44.31 -6.88 5.24
C PRO A 708 45.09 -8.21 5.28
N LYS A 709 44.45 -9.26 5.81
CA LYS A 709 44.91 -10.65 5.63
C LYS A 709 44.20 -11.29 4.44
N ARG A 710 44.98 -11.84 3.52
CA ARG A 710 44.52 -12.85 2.54
C ARG A 710 44.16 -14.14 3.28
N TYR A 711 43.15 -14.85 2.78
CA TYR A 711 43.11 -16.31 2.87
C TYR A 711 42.75 -16.89 1.50
N GLN A 712 43.36 -18.03 1.17
CA GLN A 712 42.92 -18.93 0.11
C GLN A 712 41.95 -19.94 0.72
N GLY A 713 40.98 -20.40 -0.07
CA GLY A 713 39.91 -21.32 0.28
C GLY A 713 38.89 -21.29 -0.84
#